data_AF-A0A2E7KNG8-F1
#
_entry.id   AF-A0A2E7KNG8-F1
#
_cell.length_a   1.000
_cell.length_b   1.000
_cell.length_c   1.000
_cell.angle_alpha   90.00
_cell.angle_beta   90.00
_cell.angle_gamma   90.00
#
_symmetry.space_group_name_H-M   'P 1'
#
loop_
_entity.id
_entity.type
_entity.pdbx_description
1 polymer ?
#
loop_
_entity_poly.entity_id
_entity_poly.type
_entity_poly.pdbx_seq_one_letter_code
_entity_poly.pdbx_strand_id
1 'polypeptide(L)'
;MEWWLLACIALCLYLILILFLHYRTPETHIDWSTIELQDVHFPESFAWGVATASHQIEGRNTNNWSQFEDTKDLQRSGDACDHWNRWKTDFDLIENLGVNHYRFSLEWSRIESVEGVWDDSAIEQYSNMIDNLISRNIEPMVTLHHFSHPTWFEDKGGFANAENVDYWIRFSEKMYSELGDRVKWWCTINEPAVFTSMGYVLGEFPPGKRSFKLTRAVARNMMMAHARCYRALKSMPGGESAQIGLVKNINIFDPYRRWNLLHWFQAKLLDEMFNRCWIRGLETGKFRAPSSLLSSKIDGLKNSSDFIGVNYYTHLLTTPFMPTTVEIDPLIRPWETRTDFRYPMYAEGLHRSFHMVKSLNIPIYVTENGVADDDDDLRPEHIRRHLWLTSKAIEEGLDIRGFYHWSLMDNFEWAEGYTQRFGLYHVNYDTQERTLKESGKLYADYATGTVMPQVVILAGGLGTRLGELSKTIPKSLISVSGKPMLSHILEWAAGQGCRRAVILTGHLGEQFEGFKHEGMDLTFVQESEQMGTGGALLNAIDYLEDEFILLWGDDYHPVNYRRLYAAHKEHGQSLTMTVIQSDQLVNLRHENGNVVEYSKSEISDTFNGYEAGTSVVNKSVLVSFGKSKIWSWEETVYPQLSGKIHAHIDETPFWDMGTPERLERLEEFFDNRRS
;
A
#
# COMPACT_ATOMS: atom_id res chain seq x y z
N MET A 1 -14.54 -52.25 -40.65
CA MET A 1 -14.93 -51.68 -39.35
C MET A 1 -16.16 -50.82 -39.60
N GLU A 2 -17.28 -51.09 -38.95
CA GLU A 2 -18.50 -50.31 -39.17
C GLU A 2 -18.29 -48.86 -38.72
N TRP A 3 -18.89 -47.88 -39.43
CA TRP A 3 -18.64 -46.46 -39.22
C TRP A 3 -18.98 -46.00 -37.78
N TRP A 4 -19.96 -46.65 -37.13
CA TRP A 4 -20.31 -46.37 -35.74
C TRP A 4 -19.23 -46.83 -34.76
N LEU A 5 -18.50 -47.93 -35.05
CA LEU A 5 -17.41 -48.40 -34.21
C LEU A 5 -16.22 -47.42 -34.29
N LEU A 6 -15.93 -46.89 -35.48
CA LEU A 6 -14.98 -45.78 -35.66
C LEU A 6 -15.40 -44.53 -34.88
N ALA A 7 -16.68 -44.16 -34.93
CA ALA A 7 -17.21 -43.01 -34.17
C ALA A 7 -17.13 -43.23 -32.66
N CYS A 8 -17.44 -44.42 -32.16
CA CYS A 8 -17.29 -44.78 -30.74
C CYS A 8 -15.82 -44.72 -30.30
N ILE A 9 -14.88 -45.27 -31.08
CA ILE A 9 -13.45 -45.18 -30.77
C ILE A 9 -12.99 -43.72 -30.73
N ALA A 10 -13.36 -42.91 -31.71
CA ALA A 10 -13.01 -41.49 -31.74
C ALA A 10 -13.58 -40.72 -30.54
N LEU A 11 -14.83 -40.99 -30.14
CA LEU A 11 -15.45 -40.41 -28.96
C LEU A 11 -14.73 -40.85 -27.67
N CYS A 12 -14.38 -42.13 -27.53
CA CYS A 12 -13.62 -42.62 -26.39
C CYS A 12 -12.24 -41.96 -26.28
N LEU A 13 -11.50 -41.85 -27.39
CA LEU A 13 -10.21 -41.16 -27.43
C LEU A 13 -10.35 -39.68 -27.07
N TYR A 14 -11.38 -39.01 -27.57
CA TYR A 14 -11.69 -37.63 -27.22
C TYR A 14 -11.97 -37.47 -25.72
N LEU A 15 -12.81 -38.33 -25.15
CA LEU A 15 -13.13 -38.30 -23.71
C LEU A 15 -11.89 -38.59 -22.85
N ILE A 16 -11.07 -39.57 -23.21
CA ILE A 16 -9.81 -39.87 -22.52
C ILE A 16 -8.89 -38.64 -22.54
N LEU A 17 -8.74 -37.99 -23.69
CA LEU A 17 -7.92 -36.78 -23.81
C LEU A 17 -8.47 -35.63 -22.96
N ILE A 18 -9.79 -35.40 -22.98
CA ILE A 18 -10.43 -34.36 -22.16
C ILE A 18 -10.26 -34.66 -20.67
N LEU A 19 -10.46 -35.90 -20.23
CA LEU A 19 -10.25 -36.31 -18.84
C LEU A 19 -8.78 -36.13 -18.42
N PHE A 20 -7.84 -36.50 -19.29
CA PHE A 20 -6.42 -36.28 -19.07
C PHE A 20 -6.08 -34.78 -18.90
N LEU A 21 -6.65 -33.91 -19.74
CA LEU A 21 -6.45 -32.46 -19.64
C LEU A 21 -7.05 -31.88 -18.34
N HIS A 22 -8.23 -32.37 -17.93
CA HIS A 22 -8.83 -31.97 -16.64
C HIS A 22 -7.95 -32.37 -15.47
N TYR A 23 -7.43 -33.60 -15.47
CA TYR A 23 -6.57 -34.10 -14.41
C TYR A 23 -5.23 -33.38 -14.37
N ARG A 24 -4.62 -33.08 -15.52
CA ARG A 24 -3.28 -32.48 -15.58
C ARG A 24 -3.27 -30.99 -15.29
N THR A 25 -4.38 -30.31 -15.53
CA THR A 25 -4.55 -28.86 -15.32
C THR A 25 -5.91 -28.60 -14.67
N PRO A 26 -6.05 -28.92 -13.38
CA PRO A 26 -7.27 -28.61 -12.65
C PRO A 26 -7.52 -27.11 -12.60
N GLU A 27 -8.79 -26.74 -12.56
CA GLU A 27 -9.24 -25.38 -12.29
C GLU A 27 -9.84 -25.40 -10.89
N THR A 28 -9.03 -25.01 -9.92
CA THR A 28 -9.39 -25.02 -8.51
C THR A 28 -10.35 -23.88 -8.22
N HIS A 29 -11.44 -24.18 -7.52
CA HIS A 29 -12.38 -23.23 -6.93
C HIS A 29 -12.61 -23.69 -5.50
N ILE A 30 -12.09 -22.93 -4.54
CA ILE A 30 -12.20 -23.20 -3.11
C ILE A 30 -13.57 -22.74 -2.64
N ASP A 31 -14.22 -23.56 -1.82
CA ASP A 31 -15.40 -23.12 -1.08
C ASP A 31 -14.96 -22.26 0.10
N TRP A 32 -14.85 -20.95 -0.14
CA TRP A 32 -14.40 -19.97 0.84
C TRP A 32 -15.25 -19.92 2.11
N SER A 33 -16.50 -20.42 2.09
CA SER A 33 -17.35 -20.50 3.28
C SER A 33 -16.86 -21.54 4.30
N THR A 34 -15.99 -22.45 3.87
CA THR A 34 -15.42 -23.52 4.71
C THR A 34 -14.01 -23.21 5.21
N ILE A 35 -13.44 -22.07 4.81
CA ILE A 35 -12.06 -21.69 5.12
C ILE A 35 -12.03 -20.64 6.21
N GLU A 36 -11.19 -20.86 7.22
CA GLU A 36 -10.84 -19.85 8.22
C GLU A 36 -9.76 -18.93 7.65
N LEU A 37 -10.18 -17.82 7.02
CA LEU A 37 -9.28 -16.89 6.33
C LEU A 37 -8.28 -16.18 7.25
N GLN A 38 -8.52 -16.18 8.56
CA GLN A 38 -7.62 -15.65 9.58
C GLN A 38 -6.43 -16.56 9.90
N ASP A 39 -6.47 -17.84 9.49
CA ASP A 39 -5.38 -18.80 9.72
C ASP A 39 -4.23 -18.56 8.73
N VAL A 40 -3.41 -17.54 9.04
CA VAL A 40 -2.24 -17.16 8.24
C VAL A 40 -0.98 -17.09 9.09
N HIS A 41 0.13 -17.46 8.47
CA HIS A 41 1.46 -17.47 9.06
C HIS A 41 2.48 -16.92 8.06
N PHE A 42 2.97 -15.73 8.34
CA PHE A 42 4.04 -15.10 7.59
C PHE A 42 5.34 -15.10 8.41
N PRO A 43 6.51 -15.26 7.76
CA PRO A 43 7.80 -15.07 8.44
C PRO A 43 7.93 -13.66 9.02
N GLU A 44 8.64 -13.50 10.14
CA GLU A 44 8.93 -12.17 10.71
C GLU A 44 9.70 -11.27 9.73
N SER A 45 10.52 -11.85 8.86
CA SER A 45 11.28 -11.15 7.83
C SER A 45 10.49 -10.89 6.54
N PHE A 46 9.17 -11.12 6.53
CA PHE A 46 8.34 -10.95 5.34
C PHE A 46 8.23 -9.46 4.97
N ALA A 47 8.41 -9.16 3.68
CA ALA A 47 8.32 -7.81 3.15
C ALA A 47 6.86 -7.44 2.90
N TRP A 48 6.30 -6.60 3.76
CA TRP A 48 4.99 -6.01 3.59
C TRP A 48 5.14 -4.68 2.87
N GLY A 49 4.41 -4.48 1.78
CA GLY A 49 4.55 -3.26 1.00
C GLY A 49 3.30 -2.78 0.30
N VAL A 50 3.41 -1.61 -0.28
CA VAL A 50 2.42 -1.02 -1.18
C VAL A 50 3.13 -0.53 -2.43
N ALA A 51 2.40 -0.45 -3.55
CA ALA A 51 2.97 -0.09 -4.84
C ALA A 51 2.20 1.04 -5.53
N THR A 52 2.92 1.86 -6.31
CA THR A 52 2.40 2.93 -7.16
C THR A 52 3.24 3.08 -8.45
N ALA A 53 2.77 3.89 -9.39
CA ALA A 53 3.51 4.26 -10.59
C ALA A 53 3.48 5.78 -10.83
N SER A 54 4.59 6.32 -11.32
CA SER A 54 4.84 7.75 -11.47
C SER A 54 3.77 8.47 -12.29
N HIS A 55 3.44 7.98 -13.49
CA HIS A 55 2.41 8.59 -14.34
C HIS A 55 1.01 8.58 -13.71
N GLN A 56 0.77 7.62 -12.81
CA GLN A 56 -0.55 7.41 -12.20
C GLN A 56 -0.79 8.29 -10.97
N ILE A 57 0.27 8.73 -10.26
CA ILE A 57 0.12 9.48 -9.00
C ILE A 57 0.82 10.85 -8.97
N GLU A 58 1.93 11.06 -9.70
CA GLU A 58 2.78 12.25 -9.50
C GLU A 58 2.12 13.55 -9.92
N GLY A 59 1.42 13.53 -11.05
CA GLY A 59 0.80 14.70 -11.65
C GLY A 59 1.75 15.50 -12.55
N ARG A 60 1.14 16.14 -13.55
CA ARG A 60 1.76 17.05 -14.54
C ARG A 60 2.93 16.44 -15.32
N ASN A 61 2.87 15.14 -15.55
CA ASN A 61 3.85 14.45 -16.41
C ASN A 61 3.61 14.77 -17.88
N THR A 62 4.70 14.88 -18.64
CA THR A 62 4.68 14.98 -20.11
C THR A 62 5.48 13.82 -20.70
N ASN A 63 4.81 12.83 -21.26
CA ASN A 63 5.41 11.59 -21.76
C ASN A 63 4.59 10.99 -22.92
N ASN A 64 4.96 9.79 -23.35
CA ASN A 64 4.21 9.02 -24.36
C ASN A 64 2.72 8.81 -23.98
N TRP A 65 2.40 8.66 -22.70
CA TRP A 65 1.03 8.51 -22.21
C TRP A 65 0.24 9.82 -22.30
N SER A 66 0.77 10.93 -21.77
CA SER A 66 0.08 12.22 -21.83
C SER A 66 -0.20 12.65 -23.28
N GLN A 67 0.73 12.37 -24.22
CA GLN A 67 0.50 12.60 -25.65
C GLN A 67 -0.56 11.67 -26.24
N PHE A 68 -0.59 10.40 -25.81
CA PHE A 68 -1.56 9.43 -26.29
C PHE A 68 -2.97 9.76 -25.80
N GLU A 69 -3.12 10.17 -24.54
CA GLU A 69 -4.36 10.66 -23.94
C GLU A 69 -4.93 11.80 -24.80
N ASP A 70 -4.11 12.80 -25.12
CA ASP A 70 -4.48 13.92 -26.00
C ASP A 70 -4.87 13.47 -27.41
N THR A 71 -4.09 12.56 -28.00
CA THR A 71 -4.29 12.12 -29.38
C THR A 71 -5.55 11.26 -29.53
N LYS A 72 -5.92 10.53 -28.48
CA LYS A 72 -7.06 9.61 -28.46
C LYS A 72 -8.31 10.20 -27.81
N ASP A 73 -8.24 11.43 -27.33
CA ASP A 73 -9.33 12.09 -26.60
C ASP A 73 -9.76 11.27 -25.36
N LEU A 74 -8.78 10.70 -24.65
CA LEU A 74 -8.99 9.99 -23.39
C LEU A 74 -8.96 10.98 -22.22
N GLN A 75 -9.49 10.55 -21.07
CA GLN A 75 -9.33 11.31 -19.83
C GLN A 75 -7.83 11.48 -19.54
N ARG A 76 -7.39 12.72 -19.32
CA ARG A 76 -6.00 13.05 -19.03
C ARG A 76 -5.62 12.69 -17.60
N SER A 77 -4.39 12.26 -17.39
CA SER A 77 -3.81 12.13 -16.04
C SER A 77 -3.80 13.51 -15.34
N GLY A 78 -3.38 14.58 -16.03
CA GLY A 78 -3.48 15.94 -15.45
C GLY A 78 -2.72 16.05 -14.12
N ASP A 79 -3.39 16.46 -13.04
CA ASP A 79 -2.77 16.57 -11.71
C ASP A 79 -2.64 15.21 -10.98
N ALA A 80 -3.29 14.13 -11.45
CA ALA A 80 -3.25 12.83 -10.77
C ALA A 80 -3.60 12.92 -9.28
N CYS A 81 -2.74 12.35 -8.44
CA CYS A 81 -2.82 12.47 -7.00
C CYS A 81 -1.90 13.58 -6.48
N ASP A 82 -1.36 14.45 -7.35
CA ASP A 82 -0.45 15.54 -6.99
C ASP A 82 0.72 15.08 -6.08
N HIS A 83 1.10 13.80 -6.19
CA HIS A 83 2.07 13.18 -5.29
C HIS A 83 3.42 13.86 -5.38
N TRP A 84 3.76 14.42 -6.56
CA TRP A 84 5.00 15.17 -6.73
C TRP A 84 5.13 16.32 -5.73
N ASN A 85 4.03 17.00 -5.38
CA ASN A 85 4.04 18.10 -4.43
C ASN A 85 3.73 17.62 -2.99
N ARG A 86 3.15 16.43 -2.82
CA ARG A 86 2.57 15.94 -1.56
C ARG A 86 3.23 14.69 -0.98
N TRP A 87 4.35 14.26 -1.55
CA TRP A 87 5.01 13.01 -1.18
C TRP A 87 5.33 12.89 0.31
N LYS A 88 5.61 13.99 1.01
CA LYS A 88 5.88 13.99 2.46
C LYS A 88 4.67 13.50 3.26
N THR A 89 3.49 14.03 2.95
CA THR A 89 2.25 13.59 3.61
C THR A 89 1.83 12.20 3.14
N ASP A 90 2.12 11.86 1.88
CA ASP A 90 1.81 10.52 1.37
C ASP A 90 2.69 9.44 1.99
N PHE A 91 3.92 9.77 2.39
CA PHE A 91 4.79 8.85 3.14
C PHE A 91 4.34 8.67 4.58
N ASP A 92 3.67 9.66 5.17
CA ASP A 92 2.97 9.46 6.45
C ASP A 92 1.91 8.37 6.30
N LEU A 93 1.19 8.31 5.17
CA LEU A 93 0.21 7.23 4.91
C LEU A 93 0.87 5.85 4.91
N ILE A 94 2.03 5.71 4.27
CA ILE A 94 2.78 4.44 4.21
C ILE A 94 3.24 4.02 5.61
N GLU A 95 3.82 4.96 6.36
CA GLU A 95 4.26 4.71 7.74
C GLU A 95 3.08 4.34 8.65
N ASN A 96 1.91 4.95 8.45
CA ASN A 96 0.69 4.68 9.21
C ASN A 96 0.06 3.31 8.89
N LEU A 97 0.25 2.80 7.67
CA LEU A 97 -0.09 1.40 7.35
C LEU A 97 0.83 0.40 8.06
N GLY A 98 2.01 0.84 8.53
CA GLY A 98 2.98 -0.02 9.19
C GLY A 98 3.68 -1.02 8.26
N VAL A 99 3.65 -0.78 6.95
CA VAL A 99 4.40 -1.56 5.96
C VAL A 99 5.88 -1.18 6.00
N ASN A 100 6.75 -2.11 5.63
CA ASN A 100 8.21 -1.91 5.66
C ASN A 100 8.85 -1.75 4.28
N HIS A 101 8.07 -1.81 3.20
CA HIS A 101 8.53 -1.56 1.84
C HIS A 101 7.59 -0.65 1.06
N TYR A 102 8.15 0.18 0.18
CA TYR A 102 7.38 0.95 -0.80
C TYR A 102 7.95 0.78 -2.19
N ARG A 103 7.12 0.30 -3.12
CA ARG A 103 7.49 0.17 -4.53
C ARG A 103 6.93 1.34 -5.33
N PHE A 104 7.80 2.08 -6.02
CA PHE A 104 7.41 3.18 -6.90
C PHE A 104 8.25 3.19 -8.17
N SER A 105 7.82 3.91 -9.21
CA SER A 105 8.62 4.09 -10.43
C SER A 105 9.20 5.48 -10.55
N LEU A 106 10.34 5.59 -11.24
CA LEU A 106 10.91 6.88 -11.64
C LEU A 106 10.28 7.33 -12.96
N GLU A 107 9.89 8.60 -13.08
CA GLU A 107 9.41 9.17 -14.34
C GLU A 107 10.59 9.61 -15.20
N TRP A 108 10.96 8.77 -16.17
CA TRP A 108 12.06 9.08 -17.09
C TRP A 108 11.81 10.40 -17.85
N SER A 109 10.58 10.72 -18.24
CA SER A 109 10.30 11.97 -18.94
C SER A 109 10.45 13.23 -18.09
N ARG A 110 10.38 13.11 -16.76
CA ARG A 110 10.65 14.20 -15.83
C ARG A 110 12.16 14.41 -15.68
N ILE A 111 12.91 13.31 -15.56
CA ILE A 111 14.36 13.32 -15.35
C ILE A 111 15.14 13.68 -16.63
N GLU A 112 14.64 13.28 -17.80
CA GLU A 112 15.28 13.50 -19.10
C GLU A 112 14.23 13.87 -20.16
N SER A 113 13.61 15.03 -19.97
CA SER A 113 12.56 15.55 -20.87
C SER A 113 13.06 15.83 -22.29
N VAL A 114 14.37 16.09 -22.45
CA VAL A 114 15.08 16.24 -23.73
C VAL A 114 16.27 15.29 -23.73
N GLU A 115 16.47 14.56 -24.83
CA GLU A 115 17.58 13.60 -24.99
C GLU A 115 18.92 14.21 -24.56
N GLY A 116 19.57 13.60 -23.56
CA GLY A 116 20.89 13.99 -23.05
C GLY A 116 20.90 15.17 -22.09
N VAL A 117 19.75 15.76 -21.75
CA VAL A 117 19.63 16.85 -20.77
C VAL A 117 18.97 16.30 -19.51
N TRP A 118 19.75 16.23 -18.43
CA TRP A 118 19.29 15.74 -17.13
C TRP A 118 18.72 16.88 -16.29
N ASP A 119 17.58 16.64 -15.66
CA ASP A 119 17.01 17.51 -14.64
C ASP A 119 17.52 17.07 -13.26
N ASP A 120 18.62 17.69 -12.80
CA ASP A 120 19.21 17.39 -11.50
C ASP A 120 18.25 17.69 -10.34
N SER A 121 17.31 18.62 -10.50
CA SER A 121 16.31 18.94 -9.45
C SER A 121 15.28 17.82 -9.30
N ALA A 122 14.85 17.19 -10.39
CA ALA A 122 13.98 16.03 -10.35
C ALA A 122 14.68 14.82 -9.71
N ILE A 123 15.96 14.61 -10.03
CA ILE A 123 16.79 13.56 -9.43
C ILE A 123 16.96 13.81 -7.93
N GLU A 124 17.28 15.04 -7.53
CA GLU A 124 17.42 15.43 -6.12
C GLU A 124 16.11 15.20 -5.35
N GLN A 125 14.96 15.49 -5.97
CA GLN A 125 13.67 15.24 -5.34
C GLN A 125 13.40 13.74 -5.11
N TYR A 126 13.67 12.87 -6.10
CA TYR A 126 13.59 11.41 -5.87
C TYR A 126 14.59 10.93 -4.83
N SER A 127 15.80 11.50 -4.79
CA SER A 127 16.79 11.22 -3.74
C SER A 127 16.25 11.59 -2.36
N ASN A 128 15.64 12.77 -2.21
CA ASN A 128 15.02 13.21 -0.96
C ASN A 128 13.85 12.32 -0.53
N MET A 129 13.05 11.83 -1.48
CA MET A 129 12.01 10.85 -1.21
C MET A 129 12.62 9.54 -0.66
N ILE A 130 13.68 9.03 -1.29
CA ILE A 130 14.38 7.81 -0.85
C ILE A 130 14.96 7.98 0.55
N ASP A 131 15.64 9.09 0.83
CA ASP A 131 16.20 9.38 2.16
C ASP A 131 15.10 9.43 3.22
N ASN A 132 13.94 10.02 2.89
CA ASN A 132 12.84 10.11 3.80
C ASN A 132 12.20 8.73 4.10
N LEU A 133 12.03 7.87 3.08
CA LEU A 133 11.56 6.49 3.28
C LEU A 133 12.51 5.71 4.19
N ILE A 134 13.81 5.77 3.90
CA ILE A 134 14.83 5.07 4.70
C ILE A 134 14.84 5.60 6.14
N SER A 135 14.70 6.90 6.35
CA SER A 135 14.63 7.50 7.70
C SER A 135 13.42 7.01 8.52
N ARG A 136 12.36 6.56 7.84
CA ARG A 136 11.16 5.96 8.44
C ARG A 136 11.23 4.42 8.54
N ASN A 137 12.38 3.83 8.22
CA ASN A 137 12.58 2.38 8.14
C ASN A 137 11.67 1.71 7.10
N ILE A 138 11.41 2.39 5.98
CA ILE A 138 10.69 1.88 4.82
C ILE A 138 11.68 1.66 3.68
N GLU A 139 11.82 0.41 3.24
CA GLU A 139 12.73 0.00 2.17
C GLU A 139 12.18 0.40 0.78
N PRO A 140 12.88 1.25 0.02
CA PRO A 140 12.45 1.64 -1.32
C PRO A 140 12.73 0.53 -2.34
N MET A 141 11.72 0.20 -3.16
CA MET A 141 11.82 -0.67 -4.33
C MET A 141 11.55 0.12 -5.61
N VAL A 142 12.61 0.47 -6.33
CA VAL A 142 12.56 1.39 -7.46
C VAL A 142 12.30 0.66 -8.77
N THR A 143 11.29 1.07 -9.52
CA THR A 143 10.99 0.58 -10.86
C THR A 143 11.50 1.55 -11.94
N LEU A 144 12.39 1.07 -12.82
CA LEU A 144 13.05 1.89 -13.84
C LEU A 144 12.19 2.14 -15.09
N HIS A 145 11.19 1.28 -15.34
CA HIS A 145 10.26 1.48 -16.45
C HIS A 145 8.88 0.93 -16.09
N HIS A 146 7.90 1.83 -16.00
CA HIS A 146 6.50 1.51 -15.74
C HIS A 146 5.59 2.15 -16.82
N PHE A 147 5.75 1.67 -18.05
CA PHE A 147 4.97 2.04 -19.26
C PHE A 147 5.12 3.48 -19.77
N SER A 148 5.52 4.43 -18.93
CA SER A 148 5.83 5.80 -19.33
C SER A 148 7.31 5.98 -19.69
N HIS A 149 7.56 6.79 -20.71
CA HIS A 149 8.88 7.20 -21.15
C HIS A 149 8.83 8.51 -21.94
N PRO A 150 9.97 9.23 -22.12
CA PRO A 150 9.99 10.51 -22.81
C PRO A 150 9.46 10.45 -24.23
N THR A 151 8.82 11.53 -24.67
CA THR A 151 8.23 11.64 -26.02
C THR A 151 9.28 11.52 -27.12
N TRP A 152 10.47 12.09 -26.92
CA TRP A 152 11.60 11.97 -27.85
C TRP A 152 12.07 10.52 -28.05
N PHE A 153 11.93 9.67 -27.02
CA PHE A 153 12.25 8.25 -27.11
C PHE A 153 11.18 7.50 -27.91
N GLU A 154 9.90 7.81 -27.69
CA GLU A 154 8.78 7.27 -28.48
C GLU A 154 8.90 7.70 -29.96
N ASP A 155 9.24 8.95 -30.24
CA ASP A 155 9.41 9.49 -31.60
C ASP A 155 10.53 8.78 -32.38
N LYS A 156 11.58 8.33 -31.70
CA LYS A 156 12.64 7.48 -32.28
C LYS A 156 12.21 6.01 -32.48
N GLY A 157 10.96 5.68 -32.16
CA GLY A 157 10.39 4.34 -32.27
C GLY A 157 10.42 3.53 -30.97
N GLY A 158 10.75 4.14 -29.83
CA GLY A 158 10.74 3.51 -28.50
C GLY A 158 11.46 2.15 -28.47
N PHE A 159 10.88 1.18 -27.77
CA PHE A 159 11.38 -0.20 -27.75
C PHE A 159 11.19 -0.97 -29.07
N ALA A 160 10.49 -0.43 -30.07
CA ALA A 160 10.38 -1.09 -31.37
C ALA A 160 11.71 -1.03 -32.16
N ASN A 161 12.54 -0.02 -31.91
CA ASN A 161 13.90 0.05 -32.44
C ASN A 161 14.91 -0.53 -31.44
N ALA A 162 15.73 -1.50 -31.87
CA ALA A 162 16.66 -2.20 -30.99
C ALA A 162 17.81 -1.31 -30.50
N GLU A 163 18.24 -0.36 -31.33
CA GLU A 163 19.31 0.60 -30.99
C GLU A 163 18.88 1.55 -29.87
N ASN A 164 17.59 1.85 -29.77
CA ASN A 164 17.07 2.74 -28.73
C ASN A 164 17.23 2.15 -27.33
N VAL A 165 17.41 0.84 -27.17
CA VAL A 165 17.67 0.22 -25.87
C VAL A 165 18.86 0.88 -25.16
N ASP A 166 19.86 1.36 -25.90
CA ASP A 166 21.03 2.05 -25.34
C ASP A 166 20.64 3.31 -24.55
N TYR A 167 19.63 4.05 -24.98
CA TYR A 167 19.14 5.24 -24.28
C TYR A 167 18.54 4.89 -22.92
N TRP A 168 17.76 3.81 -22.86
CA TRP A 168 17.16 3.37 -21.61
C TRP A 168 18.19 2.75 -20.66
N ILE A 169 19.22 2.08 -21.19
CA ILE A 169 20.36 1.64 -20.37
C ILE A 169 21.11 2.83 -19.79
N ARG A 170 21.38 3.89 -20.59
CA ARG A 170 22.00 5.13 -20.09
C ARG A 170 21.20 5.75 -18.95
N PHE A 171 19.88 5.83 -19.09
CA PHE A 171 19.00 6.30 -18.03
C PHE A 171 19.10 5.41 -16.77
N SER A 172 19.05 4.09 -16.94
CA SER A 172 19.15 3.12 -15.83
C SER A 172 20.47 3.24 -15.08
N GLU A 173 21.60 3.35 -15.80
CA GLU A 173 22.93 3.53 -15.22
C GLU A 173 23.04 4.88 -14.50
N LYS A 174 22.51 5.96 -15.07
CA LYS A 174 22.47 7.28 -14.40
C LYS A 174 21.70 7.20 -13.09
N MET A 175 20.49 6.63 -13.07
CA MET A 175 19.69 6.51 -11.84
C MET A 175 20.33 5.60 -10.80
N TYR A 176 20.93 4.50 -11.22
CA TYR A 176 21.66 3.63 -10.30
C TYR A 176 22.91 4.33 -9.72
N SER A 177 23.60 5.15 -10.51
CA SER A 177 24.76 5.91 -10.03
C SER A 177 24.39 6.95 -8.96
N GLU A 178 23.20 7.54 -9.03
CA GLU A 178 22.75 8.59 -8.11
C GLU A 178 22.08 8.03 -6.84
N LEU A 179 21.43 6.87 -6.95
CA LEU A 179 20.54 6.33 -5.92
C LEU A 179 20.97 4.94 -5.39
N GLY A 180 21.83 4.22 -6.11
CA GLY A 180 22.20 2.83 -5.83
C GLY A 180 23.07 2.62 -4.61
N ASP A 181 23.60 3.69 -4.01
CA ASP A 181 24.29 3.66 -2.72
C ASP A 181 23.33 3.41 -1.54
N ARG A 182 22.05 3.77 -1.71
CA ARG A 182 20.98 3.67 -0.70
C ARG A 182 19.87 2.72 -1.11
N VAL A 183 19.51 2.67 -2.39
CA VAL A 183 18.45 1.80 -2.91
C VAL A 183 18.98 0.40 -3.15
N LYS A 184 18.46 -0.56 -2.39
CA LYS A 184 18.79 -1.98 -2.54
C LYS A 184 17.99 -2.68 -3.63
N TRP A 185 16.72 -2.33 -3.80
CA TRP A 185 15.76 -3.09 -4.62
C TRP A 185 15.44 -2.38 -5.94
N TRP A 186 15.68 -3.05 -7.05
CA TRP A 186 15.54 -2.51 -8.40
C TRP A 186 14.69 -3.43 -9.29
N CYS A 187 13.57 -2.90 -9.76
CA CYS A 187 12.71 -3.52 -10.75
C CYS A 187 13.05 -2.94 -12.12
N THR A 188 13.58 -3.74 -13.04
CA THR A 188 14.00 -3.21 -14.34
C THR A 188 12.80 -2.74 -15.16
N ILE A 189 11.80 -3.61 -15.35
CA ILE A 189 10.66 -3.37 -16.24
C ILE A 189 9.43 -3.94 -15.56
N ASN A 190 8.37 -3.13 -15.45
CA ASN A 190 7.04 -3.59 -15.09
C ASN A 190 6.34 -4.23 -16.29
N GLU A 191 5.82 -5.44 -16.10
CA GLU A 191 4.87 -6.13 -16.99
C GLU A 191 5.17 -6.00 -18.50
N PRO A 192 6.33 -6.47 -18.97
CA PRO A 192 6.69 -6.31 -20.39
C PRO A 192 5.69 -6.98 -21.35
N ALA A 193 4.97 -8.02 -20.90
CA ALA A 193 3.92 -8.66 -21.69
C ALA A 193 2.67 -7.77 -21.85
N VAL A 194 2.29 -7.00 -20.81
CA VAL A 194 1.17 -6.05 -20.89
C VAL A 194 1.55 -4.89 -21.78
N PHE A 195 2.69 -4.25 -21.54
CA PHE A 195 3.18 -3.16 -22.39
C PHE A 195 3.19 -3.55 -23.88
N THR A 196 3.75 -4.72 -24.20
CA THR A 196 3.81 -5.20 -25.59
C THR A 196 2.41 -5.50 -26.15
N SER A 197 1.55 -6.18 -25.39
CA SER A 197 0.26 -6.63 -25.90
C SER A 197 -0.75 -5.49 -26.00
N MET A 198 -0.85 -4.65 -24.97
CA MET A 198 -1.73 -3.48 -24.98
C MET A 198 -1.27 -2.45 -26.01
N GLY A 199 0.05 -2.21 -26.16
CA GLY A 199 0.56 -1.19 -27.09
C GLY A 199 0.60 -1.62 -28.56
N TYR A 200 0.80 -2.92 -28.84
CA TYR A 200 1.11 -3.40 -30.19
C TYR A 200 0.20 -4.53 -30.71
N VAL A 201 -0.63 -5.15 -29.86
CA VAL A 201 -1.65 -6.14 -30.28
C VAL A 201 -3.04 -5.52 -30.22
N LEU A 202 -3.42 -4.96 -29.07
CA LEU A 202 -4.73 -4.35 -28.85
C LEU A 202 -4.75 -2.86 -29.23
N GLY A 203 -3.64 -2.15 -29.09
CA GLY A 203 -3.51 -0.74 -29.48
C GLY A 203 -4.17 0.24 -28.51
N GLU A 204 -4.23 -0.14 -27.23
CA GLU A 204 -4.90 0.59 -26.13
C GLU A 204 -3.90 1.37 -25.28
N PHE A 205 -2.63 0.96 -25.30
CA PHE A 205 -1.53 1.70 -24.69
C PHE A 205 -0.76 2.43 -25.79
N PRO A 206 0.00 3.48 -25.48
CA PRO A 206 0.93 4.09 -26.43
C PRO A 206 1.84 3.02 -27.06
N PRO A 207 2.10 3.08 -28.38
CA PRO A 207 1.65 4.07 -29.37
C PRO A 207 0.31 3.73 -30.07
N GLY A 208 -0.47 2.79 -29.54
CA GLY A 208 -1.78 2.41 -30.09
C GLY A 208 -1.70 1.65 -31.42
N LYS A 209 -0.64 0.87 -31.63
CA LYS A 209 -0.39 0.14 -32.88
C LYS A 209 -1.00 -1.26 -32.81
N ARG A 210 -1.37 -1.82 -33.96
CA ARG A 210 -1.83 -3.22 -34.10
C ARG A 210 -0.98 -3.95 -35.14
N SER A 211 0.14 -4.54 -34.70
CA SER A 211 1.12 -5.18 -35.59
C SER A 211 1.94 -6.27 -34.92
N PHE A 212 1.70 -7.53 -35.29
CA PHE A 212 2.49 -8.69 -34.81
C PHE A 212 3.98 -8.62 -35.12
N LYS A 213 4.38 -7.90 -36.18
CA LYS A 213 5.81 -7.67 -36.48
C LYS A 213 6.42 -6.77 -35.40
N LEU A 214 5.74 -5.68 -35.04
CA LEU A 214 6.19 -4.78 -33.99
C LEU A 214 6.10 -5.44 -32.61
N THR A 215 5.03 -6.17 -32.30
CA THR A 215 4.89 -6.98 -31.07
C THR A 215 6.11 -7.89 -30.87
N ARG A 216 6.56 -8.60 -31.92
CA ARG A 216 7.73 -9.47 -31.84
C ARG A 216 9.03 -8.70 -31.61
N ALA A 217 9.19 -7.56 -32.27
CA ALA A 217 10.37 -6.71 -32.11
C ALA A 217 10.45 -6.13 -30.70
N VAL A 218 9.37 -5.50 -30.23
CA VAL A 218 9.25 -4.88 -28.91
C VAL A 218 9.45 -5.92 -27.80
N ALA A 219 8.76 -7.05 -27.85
CA ALA A 219 8.92 -8.10 -26.82
C ALA A 219 10.37 -8.58 -26.72
N ARG A 220 11.03 -8.80 -27.86
CA ARG A 220 12.44 -9.20 -27.89
C ARG A 220 13.34 -8.10 -27.35
N ASN A 221 13.12 -6.86 -27.75
CA ASN A 221 13.94 -5.71 -27.34
C ASN A 221 13.77 -5.40 -25.86
N MET A 222 12.59 -5.57 -25.26
CA MET A 222 12.37 -5.43 -23.83
C MET A 222 13.10 -6.51 -23.02
N MET A 223 13.09 -7.77 -23.49
CA MET A 223 13.87 -8.83 -22.84
C MET A 223 15.38 -8.61 -22.98
N MET A 224 15.83 -8.08 -24.12
CA MET A 224 17.21 -7.63 -24.30
C MET A 224 17.55 -6.45 -23.38
N ALA A 225 16.64 -5.49 -23.24
CA ALA A 225 16.81 -4.33 -22.38
C ALA A 225 16.93 -4.76 -20.91
N HIS A 226 16.02 -5.60 -20.40
CA HIS A 226 16.11 -6.18 -19.07
C HIS A 226 17.46 -6.89 -18.84
N ALA A 227 17.87 -7.77 -19.76
CA ALA A 227 19.13 -8.50 -19.65
C ALA A 227 20.33 -7.56 -19.60
N ARG A 228 20.37 -6.53 -20.46
CA ARG A 228 21.46 -5.56 -20.50
C ARG A 228 21.47 -4.67 -19.26
N CYS A 229 20.31 -4.22 -18.81
CA CYS A 229 20.15 -3.41 -17.59
C CYS A 229 20.66 -4.19 -16.37
N TYR A 230 20.18 -5.42 -16.17
CA TYR A 230 20.66 -6.27 -15.08
C TYR A 230 22.19 -6.41 -15.09
N ARG A 231 22.80 -6.70 -16.23
CA ARG A 231 24.26 -6.89 -16.32
C ARG A 231 25.03 -5.59 -16.11
N ALA A 232 24.53 -4.48 -16.64
CA ALA A 232 25.14 -3.16 -16.47
C ALA A 232 25.14 -2.77 -14.99
N LEU A 233 23.97 -2.79 -14.33
CA LEU A 233 23.83 -2.43 -12.93
C LEU A 233 24.63 -3.38 -12.01
N LYS A 234 24.63 -4.68 -12.28
CA LYS A 234 25.48 -5.65 -11.54
C LYS A 234 26.98 -5.37 -11.65
N SER A 235 27.43 -4.71 -12.72
CA SER A 235 28.84 -4.37 -12.93
C SER A 235 29.26 -3.03 -12.33
N MET A 236 28.30 -2.21 -11.89
CA MET A 236 28.55 -0.92 -11.26
C MET A 236 28.91 -1.10 -9.78
N PRO A 237 29.57 -0.11 -9.14
CA PRO A 237 29.84 -0.13 -7.70
C PRO A 237 28.55 -0.38 -6.89
N GLY A 238 28.59 -1.33 -5.95
CA GLY A 238 27.41 -1.75 -5.17
C GLY A 238 26.49 -2.76 -5.87
N GLY A 239 26.72 -3.06 -7.15
CA GLY A 239 25.88 -3.94 -7.98
C GLY A 239 25.77 -5.37 -7.44
N GLU A 240 26.82 -5.88 -6.80
CA GLU A 240 26.85 -7.23 -6.21
C GLU A 240 25.79 -7.40 -5.10
N SER A 241 25.58 -6.36 -4.29
CA SER A 241 24.60 -6.34 -3.19
C SER A 241 23.18 -5.94 -3.63
N ALA A 242 23.04 -5.18 -4.72
CA ALA A 242 21.74 -4.76 -5.23
C ALA A 242 20.89 -5.96 -5.62
N GLN A 243 19.60 -5.93 -5.29
CA GLN A 243 18.62 -6.93 -5.70
C GLN A 243 17.91 -6.42 -6.95
N ILE A 244 18.16 -7.07 -8.10
CA ILE A 244 17.64 -6.62 -9.39
C ILE A 244 16.73 -7.69 -9.99
N GLY A 245 15.49 -7.32 -10.31
CA GLY A 245 14.46 -8.25 -10.78
C GLY A 245 13.63 -7.74 -11.95
N LEU A 246 13.06 -8.68 -12.71
CA LEU A 246 11.94 -8.41 -13.62
C LEU A 246 10.62 -8.48 -12.85
N VAL A 247 9.69 -7.57 -13.12
CA VAL A 247 8.33 -7.66 -12.60
C VAL A 247 7.41 -8.16 -13.71
N LYS A 248 6.76 -9.30 -13.48
CA LYS A 248 5.98 -10.01 -14.49
C LYS A 248 4.54 -10.21 -14.02
N ASN A 249 3.61 -9.65 -14.78
CA ASN A 249 2.21 -10.04 -14.69
C ASN A 249 2.02 -11.51 -15.03
N ILE A 250 1.27 -12.26 -14.23
CA ILE A 250 0.92 -13.64 -14.54
C ILE A 250 -0.59 -13.71 -14.77
N ASN A 251 -0.98 -13.85 -16.03
CA ASN A 251 -2.39 -14.05 -16.37
C ASN A 251 -2.66 -15.55 -16.44
N ILE A 252 -3.59 -16.04 -15.64
CA ILE A 252 -4.00 -17.45 -15.72
C ILE A 252 -5.00 -17.60 -16.87
N PHE A 253 -4.72 -18.46 -17.84
CA PHE A 253 -5.62 -18.71 -18.97
C PHE A 253 -6.28 -20.09 -18.82
N ASP A 254 -7.60 -20.09 -18.69
CA ASP A 254 -8.40 -21.31 -18.59
C ASP A 254 -9.30 -21.46 -19.83
N PRO A 255 -9.59 -22.69 -20.29
CA PRO A 255 -10.52 -22.90 -21.39
C PRO A 255 -11.95 -22.61 -20.92
N TYR A 256 -12.68 -21.75 -21.64
CA TYR A 256 -14.07 -21.44 -21.27
C TYR A 256 -14.94 -22.71 -21.28
N ARG A 257 -14.82 -23.56 -22.29
CA ARG A 257 -15.49 -24.87 -22.34
C ARG A 257 -14.45 -25.96 -22.22
N ARG A 258 -14.31 -26.54 -21.03
CA ARG A 258 -13.28 -27.54 -20.73
C ARG A 258 -13.50 -28.88 -21.47
N TRP A 259 -14.69 -29.13 -22.01
CA TRP A 259 -14.95 -30.27 -22.89
C TRP A 259 -14.56 -30.00 -24.36
N ASN A 260 -14.10 -28.79 -24.73
CA ASN A 260 -13.77 -28.40 -26.10
C ASN A 260 -12.25 -28.22 -26.30
N LEU A 261 -11.64 -29.05 -27.16
CA LEU A 261 -10.19 -29.00 -27.43
C LEU A 261 -9.69 -27.69 -28.05
N LEU A 262 -10.52 -26.96 -28.80
CA LEU A 262 -10.11 -25.68 -29.38
C LEU A 262 -9.94 -24.59 -28.30
N HIS A 263 -10.75 -24.65 -27.24
CA HIS A 263 -10.59 -23.75 -26.09
C HIS A 263 -9.31 -24.08 -25.31
N TRP A 264 -9.00 -25.38 -25.15
CA TRP A 264 -7.73 -25.81 -24.56
C TRP A 264 -6.52 -25.33 -25.35
N PHE A 265 -6.57 -25.49 -26.68
CA PHE A 265 -5.52 -25.00 -27.56
C PHE A 265 -5.32 -23.49 -27.43
N GLN A 266 -6.42 -22.72 -27.43
CA GLN A 266 -6.37 -21.26 -27.24
C GLN A 266 -5.76 -20.88 -25.88
N ALA A 267 -6.20 -21.51 -24.78
CA ALA A 267 -5.66 -21.28 -23.44
C ALA A 267 -4.15 -21.51 -23.39
N LYS A 268 -3.68 -22.63 -23.96
CA LYS A 268 -2.25 -22.97 -24.02
C LYS A 268 -1.45 -22.00 -24.90
N LEU A 269 -2.01 -21.56 -26.02
CA LEU A 269 -1.37 -20.58 -26.89
C LEU A 269 -1.18 -19.24 -26.16
N LEU A 270 -2.21 -18.76 -25.46
CA LEU A 270 -2.15 -17.50 -24.73
C LEU A 270 -1.22 -17.59 -23.50
N ASP A 271 -1.33 -18.66 -22.71
CA ASP A 271 -0.41 -18.93 -21.58
C ASP A 271 1.06 -18.94 -22.03
N GLU A 272 1.31 -19.49 -23.22
CA GLU A 272 2.65 -19.48 -23.80
C GLU A 272 3.10 -18.08 -24.23
N MET A 273 2.23 -17.30 -24.88
CA MET A 273 2.54 -15.95 -25.38
C MET A 273 2.70 -14.92 -24.26
N PHE A 274 1.90 -15.02 -23.20
CA PHE A 274 1.84 -14.03 -22.13
C PHE A 274 2.71 -14.40 -20.93
N ASN A 275 2.93 -15.68 -20.64
CA ASN A 275 3.67 -16.09 -19.44
C ASN A 275 4.91 -16.92 -19.77
N ARG A 276 4.72 -18.12 -20.33
CA ARG A 276 5.80 -19.13 -20.36
C ARG A 276 7.00 -18.71 -21.19
N CYS A 277 6.81 -18.00 -22.30
CA CYS A 277 7.95 -17.58 -23.12
C CYS A 277 8.86 -16.59 -22.39
N TRP A 278 8.31 -15.74 -21.52
CA TRP A 278 9.04 -14.76 -20.70
C TRP A 278 9.82 -15.46 -19.60
N ILE A 279 9.16 -16.34 -18.83
CA ILE A 279 9.77 -17.14 -17.75
C ILE A 279 10.89 -18.02 -18.30
N ARG A 280 10.61 -18.77 -19.37
CA ARG A 280 11.62 -19.62 -20.04
C ARG A 280 12.79 -18.79 -20.60
N GLY A 281 12.52 -17.55 -20.99
CA GLY A 281 13.55 -16.59 -21.42
C GLY A 281 14.59 -16.38 -20.33
N LEU A 282 14.16 -16.06 -19.10
CA LEU A 282 15.03 -15.90 -17.93
C LEU A 282 15.74 -17.20 -17.55
N GLU A 283 15.05 -18.34 -17.62
CA GLU A 283 15.60 -19.66 -17.25
C GLU A 283 16.68 -20.15 -18.23
N THR A 284 16.48 -19.93 -19.54
CA THR A 284 17.29 -20.58 -20.58
C THR A 284 18.12 -19.62 -21.43
N GLY A 285 17.84 -18.32 -21.38
CA GLY A 285 18.38 -17.31 -22.28
C GLY A 285 17.84 -17.38 -23.72
N LYS A 286 16.91 -18.30 -24.01
CA LYS A 286 16.24 -18.44 -25.31
C LYS A 286 14.83 -17.91 -25.22
N PHE A 287 14.59 -16.78 -25.85
CA PHE A 287 13.29 -16.12 -25.85
C PHE A 287 12.55 -16.40 -27.16
N ARG A 288 11.32 -16.90 -27.05
CA ARG A 288 10.39 -17.01 -28.19
C ARG A 288 9.38 -15.88 -28.07
N ALA A 289 9.61 -14.79 -28.81
CA ALA A 289 8.71 -13.66 -28.80
C ALA A 289 7.25 -14.10 -29.10
N PRO A 290 6.24 -13.41 -28.52
CA PRO A 290 4.83 -13.72 -28.78
C PRO A 290 4.56 -13.80 -30.29
N SER A 291 3.79 -14.79 -30.73
CA SER A 291 3.52 -15.10 -32.16
C SER A 291 4.72 -15.56 -33.02
N SER A 292 5.92 -15.74 -32.45
CA SER A 292 7.07 -16.31 -33.19
C SER A 292 7.06 -17.84 -33.17
N LEU A 293 7.41 -18.47 -34.29
CA LEU A 293 7.64 -19.92 -34.36
C LEU A 293 9.04 -20.32 -33.89
N LEU A 294 10.01 -19.40 -33.96
CA LEU A 294 11.41 -19.64 -33.63
C LEU A 294 11.80 -18.89 -32.35
N SER A 295 12.65 -19.52 -31.55
CA SER A 295 13.30 -18.88 -30.41
C SER A 295 14.62 -18.22 -30.84
N SER A 296 14.97 -17.11 -30.20
CA SER A 296 16.26 -16.43 -30.37
C SER A 296 17.00 -16.40 -29.04
N LYS A 297 18.31 -16.67 -29.07
CA LYS A 297 19.17 -16.42 -27.91
C LYS A 297 19.30 -14.91 -27.70
N ILE A 298 19.14 -14.47 -26.45
CA ILE A 298 19.41 -13.10 -26.01
C ILE A 298 20.59 -13.18 -25.07
N ASP A 299 21.66 -12.45 -25.39
CA ASP A 299 22.88 -12.47 -24.58
C ASP A 299 22.64 -11.83 -23.21
N GLY A 300 23.22 -12.42 -22.17
CA GLY A 300 23.06 -11.97 -20.78
C GLY A 300 21.73 -12.33 -20.11
N LEU A 301 20.70 -12.77 -20.85
CA LEU A 301 19.33 -12.97 -20.32
C LEU A 301 19.19 -14.18 -19.37
N LYS A 302 19.95 -15.25 -19.61
CA LYS A 302 19.89 -16.40 -18.70
C LYS A 302 20.33 -15.97 -17.31
N ASN A 303 19.53 -16.24 -16.28
CA ASN A 303 19.81 -15.88 -14.88
C ASN A 303 20.09 -14.37 -14.72
N SER A 304 19.28 -13.50 -15.34
CA SER A 304 19.38 -12.04 -15.21
C SER A 304 18.37 -11.46 -14.20
N SER A 305 18.11 -12.18 -13.10
CA SER A 305 17.13 -11.77 -12.09
C SER A 305 17.54 -12.37 -10.76
N ASP A 306 17.62 -11.57 -9.71
CA ASP A 306 17.91 -12.02 -8.34
C ASP A 306 16.63 -12.42 -7.59
N PHE A 307 15.51 -11.82 -7.99
CA PHE A 307 14.15 -12.16 -7.56
C PHE A 307 13.20 -12.07 -8.76
N ILE A 308 12.00 -12.62 -8.64
CA ILE A 308 10.91 -12.42 -9.61
C ILE A 308 9.76 -11.66 -8.94
N GLY A 309 9.39 -10.51 -9.49
CA GLY A 309 8.16 -9.83 -9.13
C GLY A 309 6.98 -10.47 -9.84
N VAL A 310 5.95 -10.84 -9.10
CA VAL A 310 4.69 -11.40 -9.62
C VAL A 310 3.60 -10.35 -9.43
N ASN A 311 3.03 -9.90 -10.55
CA ASN A 311 1.79 -9.13 -10.53
C ASN A 311 0.64 -10.07 -10.87
N TYR A 312 -0.38 -10.14 -10.03
CA TYR A 312 -1.51 -11.03 -10.25
C TYR A 312 -2.82 -10.35 -9.86
N TYR A 313 -3.82 -10.48 -10.73
CA TYR A 313 -5.14 -9.86 -10.54
C TYR A 313 -6.27 -10.87 -10.76
N THR A 314 -6.19 -11.72 -11.78
CA THR A 314 -7.29 -12.60 -12.16
C THR A 314 -6.86 -13.71 -13.15
N HIS A 315 -7.81 -14.58 -13.51
CA HIS A 315 -7.73 -15.45 -14.67
C HIS A 315 -8.61 -14.96 -15.84
N LEU A 316 -8.38 -15.51 -17.03
CA LEU A 316 -9.16 -15.21 -18.23
C LEU A 316 -9.67 -16.50 -18.85
N LEU A 317 -10.98 -16.57 -19.09
CA LEU A 317 -11.62 -17.67 -19.77
C LEU A 317 -11.54 -17.50 -21.29
N THR A 318 -10.91 -18.46 -21.95
CA THR A 318 -10.49 -18.33 -23.35
C THR A 318 -11.39 -19.09 -24.33
N THR A 319 -11.58 -18.50 -25.51
CA THR A 319 -12.23 -19.10 -26.66
C THR A 319 -11.49 -18.72 -27.96
N PRO A 320 -11.57 -19.52 -29.03
CA PRO A 320 -11.00 -19.13 -30.34
C PRO A 320 -11.63 -17.88 -30.98
N PHE A 321 -12.79 -17.45 -30.46
CA PHE A 321 -13.54 -16.30 -30.95
C PHE A 321 -13.42 -15.11 -30.01
N MET A 322 -12.35 -15.06 -29.18
CA MET A 322 -12.13 -13.89 -28.35
C MET A 322 -11.94 -12.66 -29.23
N PRO A 323 -12.71 -11.60 -28.94
CA PRO A 323 -12.64 -10.36 -29.69
C PRO A 323 -11.29 -9.68 -29.47
N THR A 324 -10.85 -8.90 -30.45
CA THR A 324 -9.58 -8.17 -30.43
C THR A 324 -9.77 -6.70 -29.99
N THR A 325 -10.83 -6.42 -29.22
CA THR A 325 -11.22 -5.10 -28.71
C THR A 325 -11.61 -5.23 -27.24
N VAL A 326 -11.32 -4.20 -26.42
CA VAL A 326 -11.45 -4.23 -24.95
C VAL A 326 -12.85 -3.93 -24.41
N GLU A 327 -13.76 -3.37 -25.22
CA GLU A 327 -15.14 -3.05 -24.80
C GLU A 327 -16.00 -4.29 -24.45
N ILE A 328 -15.39 -5.47 -24.33
CA ILE A 328 -16.13 -6.72 -24.15
C ILE A 328 -15.91 -7.23 -22.74
N ASP A 329 -17.06 -7.49 -22.12
CA ASP A 329 -17.21 -8.09 -20.81
C ASP A 329 -16.47 -9.45 -20.74
N PRO A 330 -15.37 -9.56 -19.96
CA PRO A 330 -14.60 -10.80 -19.88
C PRO A 330 -15.50 -11.97 -19.46
N LEU A 331 -15.32 -13.13 -20.08
CA LEU A 331 -16.09 -14.33 -19.70
C LEU A 331 -15.75 -14.74 -18.26
N ILE A 332 -16.78 -15.03 -17.46
CA ILE A 332 -16.67 -15.53 -16.08
C ILE A 332 -17.41 -16.87 -15.91
N ARG A 333 -17.09 -17.60 -14.85
CA ARG A 333 -17.89 -18.74 -14.40
C ARG A 333 -19.16 -18.24 -13.68
N PRO A 334 -20.28 -19.00 -13.74
CA PRO A 334 -21.52 -18.60 -13.06
C PRO A 334 -21.42 -18.43 -11.53
N TRP A 335 -20.39 -18.97 -10.90
CA TRP A 335 -20.16 -18.92 -9.45
C TRP A 335 -19.05 -17.95 -9.04
N GLU A 336 -18.42 -17.25 -10.00
CA GLU A 336 -17.41 -16.23 -9.71
C GLU A 336 -18.06 -14.88 -9.44
N THR A 337 -17.48 -14.13 -8.52
CA THR A 337 -17.85 -12.73 -8.25
C THR A 337 -17.16 -11.83 -9.26
N ARG A 338 -17.91 -10.95 -9.92
CA ARG A 338 -17.37 -9.94 -10.84
C ARG A 338 -16.97 -8.67 -10.06
N THR A 339 -15.81 -8.12 -10.40
CA THR A 339 -15.25 -6.87 -9.84
C THR A 339 -15.69 -5.65 -10.66
N ASP A 340 -15.39 -4.44 -10.19
CA ASP A 340 -15.70 -3.19 -10.91
C ASP A 340 -14.98 -3.08 -12.25
N PHE A 341 -13.78 -3.65 -12.34
CA PHE A 341 -13.02 -3.81 -13.58
C PHE A 341 -13.56 -4.94 -14.48
N ARG A 342 -14.70 -5.54 -14.12
CA ARG A 342 -15.44 -6.59 -14.83
C ARG A 342 -14.78 -7.97 -14.93
N TYR A 343 -13.54 -8.15 -14.47
CA TYR A 343 -12.92 -9.46 -14.36
C TYR A 343 -13.38 -10.20 -13.09
N PRO A 344 -13.29 -11.55 -13.05
CA PRO A 344 -13.70 -12.31 -11.88
C PRO A 344 -12.66 -12.21 -10.75
N MET A 345 -13.14 -12.17 -9.51
CA MET A 345 -12.31 -12.29 -8.31
C MET A 345 -11.90 -13.76 -8.13
N TYR A 346 -10.70 -14.10 -8.59
CA TYR A 346 -10.18 -15.47 -8.59
C TYR A 346 -8.84 -15.54 -7.85
N ALA A 347 -8.88 -15.85 -6.55
CA ALA A 347 -7.66 -15.81 -5.72
C ALA A 347 -6.74 -17.01 -5.95
N GLU A 348 -7.31 -18.18 -6.27
CA GLU A 348 -6.61 -19.44 -6.50
C GLU A 348 -5.59 -19.33 -7.65
N GLY A 349 -5.79 -18.41 -8.58
CA GLY A 349 -4.82 -18.14 -9.64
C GLY A 349 -3.51 -17.52 -9.14
N LEU A 350 -3.50 -16.83 -7.99
CA LEU A 350 -2.26 -16.34 -7.37
C LEU A 350 -1.37 -17.52 -6.96
N HIS A 351 -1.94 -18.52 -6.30
CA HIS A 351 -1.22 -19.76 -5.95
C HIS A 351 -0.68 -20.48 -7.19
N ARG A 352 -1.50 -20.57 -8.25
CA ARG A 352 -1.07 -21.11 -9.56
C ARG A 352 0.06 -20.29 -10.19
N SER A 353 0.09 -18.98 -9.97
CA SER A 353 1.15 -18.10 -10.47
C SER A 353 2.50 -18.39 -9.80
N PHE A 354 2.51 -18.65 -8.49
CA PHE A 354 3.72 -19.04 -7.76
C PHE A 354 4.34 -20.32 -8.31
N HIS A 355 3.50 -21.33 -8.56
CA HIS A 355 3.96 -22.57 -9.20
C HIS A 355 4.48 -22.35 -10.61
N MET A 356 3.95 -21.37 -11.34
CA MET A 356 4.40 -21.07 -12.71
C MET A 356 5.82 -20.49 -12.72
N VAL A 357 6.15 -19.62 -11.78
CA VAL A 357 7.49 -18.98 -11.69
C VAL A 357 8.50 -19.80 -10.88
N LYS A 358 8.05 -20.81 -10.11
CA LYS A 358 8.90 -21.69 -9.30
C LYS A 358 10.11 -22.25 -10.04
N SER A 359 10.01 -22.51 -11.36
CA SER A 359 11.12 -23.07 -12.14
C SER A 359 12.34 -22.14 -12.24
N LEU A 360 12.19 -20.85 -11.95
CA LEU A 360 13.30 -19.90 -11.91
C LEU A 360 14.25 -20.14 -10.74
N ASN A 361 13.77 -20.79 -9.66
CA ASN A 361 14.55 -21.08 -8.45
C ASN A 361 15.22 -19.83 -7.85
N ILE A 362 14.46 -18.73 -7.80
CA ILE A 362 14.80 -17.45 -7.16
C ILE A 362 13.63 -17.00 -6.29
N PRO A 363 13.85 -16.11 -5.30
CA PRO A 363 12.80 -15.58 -4.44
C PRO A 363 11.66 -14.92 -5.22
N ILE A 364 10.44 -15.14 -4.74
CA ILE A 364 9.21 -14.57 -5.29
C ILE A 364 8.75 -13.42 -4.39
N TYR A 365 8.39 -12.30 -5.02
CA TYR A 365 7.72 -11.19 -4.37
C TYR A 365 6.43 -10.91 -5.14
N VAL A 366 5.28 -10.87 -4.46
CA VAL A 366 4.05 -10.36 -5.07
C VAL A 366 4.22 -8.85 -5.14
N THR A 367 4.56 -8.31 -6.30
CA THR A 367 4.89 -6.89 -6.46
C THR A 367 3.68 -6.02 -6.78
N GLU A 368 2.57 -6.65 -7.19
CA GLU A 368 1.23 -6.06 -7.29
C GLU A 368 0.17 -7.15 -7.10
N ASN A 369 -0.77 -6.92 -6.20
CA ASN A 369 -2.05 -7.62 -6.14
C ASN A 369 -3.10 -6.68 -5.56
N GLY A 370 -4.25 -6.60 -6.22
CA GLY A 370 -5.31 -5.68 -5.85
C GLY A 370 -6.57 -5.89 -6.67
N VAL A 371 -7.59 -5.10 -6.38
CA VAL A 371 -8.87 -5.15 -7.10
C VAL A 371 -9.46 -3.75 -7.21
N ALA A 372 -10.07 -3.46 -8.37
CA ALA A 372 -10.87 -2.25 -8.55
C ALA A 372 -12.18 -2.43 -7.79
N ASP A 373 -12.44 -1.51 -6.86
CA ASP A 373 -13.58 -1.55 -5.95
C ASP A 373 -13.77 -0.17 -5.30
N ASP A 374 -14.64 0.68 -5.87
CA ASP A 374 -14.84 2.05 -5.36
C ASP A 374 -15.39 2.04 -3.92
N ASP A 375 -16.42 1.22 -3.68
CA ASP A 375 -17.16 1.14 -2.42
C ASP A 375 -16.43 0.34 -1.31
N ASP A 376 -15.33 -0.34 -1.65
CA ASP A 376 -14.49 -1.12 -0.72
C ASP A 376 -15.19 -2.33 -0.08
N ASP A 377 -16.21 -2.88 -0.73
CA ASP A 377 -17.00 -4.00 -0.23
C ASP A 377 -16.47 -5.38 -0.65
N LEU A 378 -15.64 -5.44 -1.70
CA LEU A 378 -14.99 -6.65 -2.22
C LEU A 378 -13.51 -6.75 -1.81
N ARG A 379 -12.80 -5.63 -1.76
CA ARG A 379 -11.35 -5.54 -1.54
C ARG A 379 -10.91 -6.16 -0.21
N PRO A 380 -11.62 -5.99 0.92
CA PRO A 380 -11.26 -6.68 2.15
C PRO A 380 -11.24 -8.20 1.99
N GLU A 381 -12.27 -8.77 1.37
CA GLU A 381 -12.36 -10.21 1.11
C GLU A 381 -11.30 -10.68 0.10
N HIS A 382 -11.05 -9.88 -0.94
CA HIS A 382 -9.96 -10.11 -1.88
C HIS A 382 -8.60 -10.23 -1.16
N ILE A 383 -8.28 -9.28 -0.29
CA ILE A 383 -7.03 -9.27 0.49
C ILE A 383 -6.94 -10.54 1.36
N ARG A 384 -8.00 -10.88 2.11
CA ARG A 384 -8.01 -12.09 2.96
C ARG A 384 -7.69 -13.36 2.16
N ARG A 385 -8.37 -13.57 1.03
CA ARG A 385 -8.19 -14.77 0.20
C ARG A 385 -6.78 -14.88 -0.39
N HIS A 386 -6.25 -13.78 -0.90
CA HIS A 386 -4.92 -13.77 -1.52
C HIS A 386 -3.79 -13.91 -0.49
N LEU A 387 -3.91 -13.26 0.67
CA LEU A 387 -2.94 -13.44 1.76
C LEU A 387 -3.01 -14.86 2.33
N TRP A 388 -4.20 -15.43 2.51
CA TRP A 388 -4.34 -16.82 2.94
C TRP A 388 -3.65 -17.79 1.97
N LEU A 389 -3.91 -17.67 0.66
CA LEU A 389 -3.23 -18.51 -0.34
C LEU A 389 -1.72 -18.28 -0.41
N THR A 390 -1.26 -17.06 -0.15
CA THR A 390 0.17 -16.75 -0.05
C THR A 390 0.79 -17.44 1.16
N SER A 391 0.14 -17.38 2.32
CA SER A 391 0.56 -18.12 3.53
C SER A 391 0.64 -19.62 3.26
N LYS A 392 -0.39 -20.22 2.65
CA LYS A 392 -0.39 -21.66 2.35
C LYS A 392 0.69 -22.04 1.33
N ALA A 393 0.95 -21.19 0.34
CA ALA A 393 2.07 -21.39 -0.58
C ALA A 393 3.44 -21.35 0.12
N ILE A 394 3.62 -20.50 1.14
CA ILE A 394 4.83 -20.46 1.97
C ILE A 394 4.94 -21.75 2.80
N GLU A 395 3.85 -22.20 3.43
CA GLU A 395 3.79 -23.46 4.19
C GLU A 395 4.11 -24.69 3.33
N GLU A 396 3.74 -24.66 2.04
CA GLU A 396 4.12 -25.67 1.03
C GLU A 396 5.61 -25.65 0.63
N GLY A 397 6.38 -24.67 1.11
CA GLY A 397 7.80 -24.50 0.85
C GLY A 397 8.13 -23.72 -0.43
N LEU A 398 7.22 -22.88 -0.94
CA LEU A 398 7.57 -21.91 -1.98
C LEU A 398 8.30 -20.71 -1.36
N ASP A 399 9.37 -20.25 -2.01
CA ASP A 399 10.22 -19.15 -1.53
C ASP A 399 9.58 -17.78 -1.82
N ILE A 400 8.47 -17.47 -1.14
CA ILE A 400 7.76 -16.21 -1.25
C ILE A 400 8.13 -15.33 -0.06
N ARG A 401 8.66 -14.14 -0.34
CA ARG A 401 9.30 -13.28 0.67
C ARG A 401 8.65 -11.92 0.87
N GLY A 402 7.67 -11.56 0.05
CA GLY A 402 6.94 -10.31 0.24
C GLY A 402 5.66 -10.19 -0.55
N PHE A 403 4.82 -9.26 -0.13
CA PHE A 403 3.53 -8.94 -0.72
C PHE A 403 3.32 -7.44 -0.75
N TYR A 404 3.03 -6.91 -1.93
CA TYR A 404 2.82 -5.49 -2.20
C TYR A 404 1.39 -5.30 -2.70
N HIS A 405 0.58 -4.59 -1.93
CA HIS A 405 -0.78 -4.25 -2.37
C HIS A 405 -0.74 -3.22 -3.52
N TRP A 406 -1.49 -3.49 -4.58
CA TRP A 406 -1.79 -2.52 -5.63
C TRP A 406 -3.18 -1.91 -5.36
N SER A 407 -3.27 -0.68 -4.89
CA SER A 407 -2.21 0.33 -4.74
C SER A 407 -2.28 1.06 -3.40
N LEU A 408 -1.26 1.86 -3.08
CA LEU A 408 -1.28 2.70 -1.87
C LEU A 408 -2.54 3.57 -1.84
N MET A 409 -2.86 4.23 -2.95
CA MET A 409 -3.96 5.18 -3.05
C MET A 409 -4.64 5.08 -4.41
N ASP A 410 -5.91 5.50 -4.48
CA ASP A 410 -6.61 5.65 -5.75
C ASP A 410 -5.77 6.51 -6.69
N ASN A 411 -5.72 6.14 -7.96
CA ASN A 411 -4.82 6.75 -8.92
C ASN A 411 -5.44 6.77 -10.32
N PHE A 412 -4.71 7.32 -11.29
CA PHE A 412 -5.11 7.31 -12.70
C PHE A 412 -4.86 5.94 -13.34
N GLU A 413 -5.93 5.20 -13.67
CA GLU A 413 -5.84 3.82 -14.20
C GLU A 413 -5.80 3.79 -15.74
N TRP A 414 -4.75 4.40 -16.29
CA TRP A 414 -4.40 4.32 -17.72
C TRP A 414 -5.56 4.70 -18.65
N ALA A 415 -5.98 3.78 -19.54
CA ALA A 415 -7.06 4.01 -20.48
C ALA A 415 -8.46 4.12 -19.82
N GLU A 416 -8.62 3.64 -18.58
CA GLU A 416 -9.88 3.66 -17.84
C GLU A 416 -10.07 4.94 -17.01
N GLY A 417 -9.05 5.79 -16.96
CA GLY A 417 -9.08 7.08 -16.26
C GLY A 417 -9.24 6.94 -14.75
N TYR A 418 -10.04 7.82 -14.14
CA TYR A 418 -10.24 7.89 -12.67
C TYR A 418 -11.41 7.06 -12.15
N THR A 419 -12.08 6.30 -13.03
CA THR A 419 -13.26 5.52 -12.65
C THR A 419 -12.92 4.25 -11.88
N GLN A 420 -11.71 3.71 -12.09
CA GLN A 420 -11.26 2.49 -11.44
C GLN A 420 -10.40 2.85 -10.23
N ARG A 421 -10.78 2.33 -9.07
CA ARG A 421 -10.13 2.66 -7.80
C ARG A 421 -9.56 1.41 -7.18
N PHE A 422 -8.24 1.34 -7.06
CA PHE A 422 -7.50 0.22 -6.48
C PHE A 422 -6.92 0.52 -5.10
N GLY A 423 -6.94 1.78 -4.67
CA GLY A 423 -6.18 2.23 -3.52
C GLY A 423 -6.70 1.75 -2.18
N LEU A 424 -5.76 1.52 -1.25
CA LEU A 424 -6.05 1.40 0.18
C LEU A 424 -6.49 2.74 0.79
N TYR A 425 -6.05 3.85 0.20
CA TYR A 425 -6.55 5.20 0.48
C TYR A 425 -7.43 5.69 -0.66
N HIS A 426 -8.62 6.18 -0.33
CA HIS A 426 -9.42 6.98 -1.24
C HIS A 426 -8.71 8.31 -1.51
N VAL A 427 -8.74 8.78 -2.75
CA VAL A 427 -8.29 10.12 -3.13
C VAL A 427 -9.48 10.91 -3.66
N ASN A 428 -9.78 12.04 -3.00
CA ASN A 428 -10.66 13.05 -3.56
C ASN A 428 -9.86 13.89 -4.56
N TYR A 429 -10.10 13.70 -5.86
CA TYR A 429 -9.29 14.36 -6.91
C TYR A 429 -9.53 15.88 -7.00
N ASP A 430 -10.62 16.41 -6.43
CA ASP A 430 -10.88 17.85 -6.39
C ASP A 430 -10.11 18.54 -5.25
N THR A 431 -10.06 17.90 -4.07
CA THR A 431 -9.44 18.48 -2.86
C THR A 431 -8.04 17.94 -2.57
N GLN A 432 -7.66 16.84 -3.20
CA GLN A 432 -6.44 16.06 -2.93
C GLN A 432 -6.39 15.49 -1.50
N GLU A 433 -7.53 15.32 -0.83
CA GLU A 433 -7.62 14.67 0.47
C GLU A 433 -7.50 13.14 0.33
N ARG A 434 -6.76 12.49 1.25
CA ARG A 434 -6.64 11.03 1.33
C ARG A 434 -7.33 10.46 2.56
N THR A 435 -8.17 9.45 2.35
CA THR A 435 -8.93 8.80 3.43
C THR A 435 -8.69 7.29 3.40
N LEU A 436 -8.28 6.71 4.53
CA LEU A 436 -7.99 5.28 4.64
C LEU A 436 -9.28 4.44 4.55
N LYS A 437 -9.33 3.48 3.62
CA LYS A 437 -10.46 2.55 3.42
C LYS A 437 -10.39 1.32 4.33
N GLU A 438 -11.49 0.58 4.51
CA GLU A 438 -11.59 -0.64 5.34
C GLU A 438 -10.62 -1.75 4.92
N SER A 439 -10.34 -1.86 3.63
CA SER A 439 -9.29 -2.73 3.09
C SER A 439 -7.88 -2.31 3.52
N GLY A 440 -7.56 -1.01 3.53
CA GLY A 440 -6.25 -0.50 3.96
C GLY A 440 -6.01 -0.77 5.42
N LYS A 441 -7.08 -0.64 6.21
CA LYS A 441 -7.15 -0.98 7.62
C LYS A 441 -6.84 -2.46 7.84
N LEU A 442 -7.56 -3.35 7.14
CA LEU A 442 -7.32 -4.78 7.18
C LEU A 442 -5.88 -5.15 6.75
N TYR A 443 -5.37 -4.53 5.69
CA TYR A 443 -4.03 -4.81 5.20
C TYR A 443 -2.95 -4.41 6.20
N ALA A 444 -3.12 -3.27 6.87
CA ALA A 444 -2.25 -2.83 7.94
C ALA A 444 -2.23 -3.82 9.12
N ASP A 445 -3.38 -4.39 9.49
CA ASP A 445 -3.45 -5.38 10.57
C ASP A 445 -2.64 -6.65 10.25
N TYR A 446 -2.63 -7.09 8.98
CA TYR A 446 -1.75 -8.19 8.52
C TYR A 446 -0.28 -7.79 8.54
N ALA A 447 0.04 -6.58 8.05
CA ALA A 447 1.41 -6.10 7.96
C ALA A 447 2.07 -5.94 9.34
N THR A 448 1.30 -5.47 10.34
CA THR A 448 1.81 -5.24 11.69
C THR A 448 1.49 -6.36 12.68
N GLY A 449 0.69 -7.36 12.28
CA GLY A 449 0.20 -8.41 13.18
C GLY A 449 -0.62 -7.89 14.37
N THR A 450 -1.16 -6.68 14.27
CA THR A 450 -1.73 -5.93 15.40
C THR A 450 -3.01 -5.22 14.99
N VAL A 451 -4.10 -5.51 15.70
CA VAL A 451 -5.35 -4.76 15.62
C VAL A 451 -5.28 -3.60 16.60
N MET A 452 -5.53 -2.39 16.13
CA MET A 452 -5.43 -1.20 16.97
C MET A 452 -6.57 -1.10 17.98
N PRO A 453 -6.28 -0.72 19.24
CA PRO A 453 -7.30 -0.55 20.26
C PRO A 453 -8.13 0.72 20.02
N GLN A 454 -9.24 0.85 20.74
CA GLN A 454 -10.02 2.09 20.74
C GLN A 454 -9.20 3.29 21.27
N VAL A 455 -9.58 4.49 20.83
CA VAL A 455 -9.14 5.73 21.46
C VAL A 455 -10.16 6.21 22.48
N VAL A 456 -9.69 6.82 23.56
CA VAL A 456 -10.52 7.41 24.61
C VAL A 456 -10.07 8.85 24.78
N ILE A 457 -10.98 9.79 24.53
CA ILE A 457 -10.64 11.22 24.44
C ILE A 457 -11.31 11.97 25.58
N LEU A 458 -10.51 12.60 26.43
CA LEU A 458 -10.97 13.48 27.51
C LEU A 458 -11.39 14.85 26.94
N ALA A 459 -12.69 15.08 26.75
CA ALA A 459 -13.26 16.29 26.12
C ALA A 459 -14.11 17.15 27.08
N GLY A 460 -14.09 16.87 28.39
CA GLY A 460 -14.95 17.53 29.39
C GLY A 460 -14.36 18.77 30.08
N GLY A 461 -13.26 19.33 29.58
CA GLY A 461 -12.54 20.42 30.24
C GLY A 461 -13.23 21.79 30.18
N LEU A 462 -13.14 22.57 31.27
CA LEU A 462 -13.80 23.88 31.42
C LEU A 462 -13.26 25.02 30.54
N GLY A 463 -12.12 24.86 29.86
CA GLY A 463 -11.70 25.92 28.94
C GLY A 463 -11.09 27.20 29.52
N THR A 464 -11.08 27.38 30.85
CA THR A 464 -10.94 28.69 31.53
C THR A 464 -9.83 29.65 31.06
N ARG A 465 -8.75 29.14 30.48
CA ARG A 465 -7.60 29.91 29.97
C ARG A 465 -7.78 30.47 28.55
N LEU A 466 -8.79 30.03 27.80
CA LEU A 466 -9.12 30.49 26.43
C LEU A 466 -10.12 31.65 26.40
N GLY A 467 -10.47 32.22 27.56
CA GLY A 467 -11.28 33.43 27.65
C GLY A 467 -12.73 33.22 27.17
N GLU A 468 -13.22 34.14 26.32
CA GLU A 468 -14.60 34.13 25.84
C GLU A 468 -14.94 32.92 24.98
N LEU A 469 -13.98 32.37 24.22
CA LEU A 469 -14.20 31.24 23.30
C LEU A 469 -14.75 30.02 24.03
N SER A 470 -14.16 29.69 25.18
CA SER A 470 -14.55 28.54 25.98
C SER A 470 -15.84 28.70 26.78
N LYS A 471 -16.43 29.90 26.85
CA LYS A 471 -17.71 30.10 27.56
C LYS A 471 -18.89 29.56 26.78
N THR A 472 -18.76 29.51 25.45
CA THR A 472 -19.85 29.15 24.54
C THR A 472 -19.54 27.94 23.69
N ILE A 473 -18.29 27.48 23.62
CA ILE A 473 -17.87 26.33 22.80
C ILE A 473 -16.98 25.43 23.66
N PRO A 474 -17.24 24.11 23.73
CA PRO A 474 -16.32 23.16 24.35
C PRO A 474 -14.94 23.26 23.73
N LYS A 475 -13.87 23.13 24.53
CA LYS A 475 -12.49 23.19 24.01
C LYS A 475 -12.32 22.34 22.75
N SER A 476 -12.69 21.06 22.82
CA SER A 476 -12.52 20.13 21.69
C SER A 476 -13.30 20.48 20.42
N LEU A 477 -14.26 21.41 20.50
CA LEU A 477 -15.01 21.90 19.34
C LEU A 477 -14.57 23.29 18.85
N ILE A 478 -13.56 23.89 19.48
CA ILE A 478 -12.92 25.10 18.97
C ILE A 478 -12.33 24.81 17.59
N SER A 479 -12.61 25.70 16.64
CA SER A 479 -12.09 25.60 15.29
C SER A 479 -10.59 25.90 15.28
N VAL A 480 -9.82 25.02 14.63
CA VAL A 480 -8.39 25.14 14.35
C VAL A 480 -8.22 24.94 12.85
N SER A 481 -7.75 25.96 12.13
CA SER A 481 -7.59 25.91 10.66
C SER A 481 -8.85 25.42 9.91
N GLY A 482 -10.03 25.87 10.38
CA GLY A 482 -11.34 25.62 9.76
C GLY A 482 -12.00 24.28 10.11
N LYS A 483 -11.42 23.45 10.97
CA LYS A 483 -12.03 22.21 11.49
C LYS A 483 -12.02 22.19 13.02
N PRO A 484 -12.98 21.55 13.71
CA PRO A 484 -12.93 21.34 15.14
C PRO A 484 -11.64 20.62 15.57
N MET A 485 -11.07 21.00 16.72
CA MET A 485 -9.89 20.31 17.30
C MET A 485 -10.08 18.79 17.39
N LEU A 486 -11.25 18.35 17.84
CA LEU A 486 -11.62 16.93 17.92
C LEU A 486 -11.53 16.23 16.56
N SER A 487 -11.89 16.91 15.46
CA SER A 487 -11.78 16.34 14.11
C SER A 487 -10.32 16.05 13.75
N HIS A 488 -9.38 16.94 14.06
CA HIS A 488 -7.95 16.69 13.79
C HIS A 488 -7.42 15.48 14.56
N ILE A 489 -7.82 15.32 15.83
CA ILE A 489 -7.43 14.18 16.67
C ILE A 489 -8.01 12.87 16.10
N LEU A 490 -9.29 12.88 15.74
CA LEU A 490 -9.98 11.71 15.19
C LEU A 490 -9.47 11.34 13.79
N GLU A 491 -9.16 12.33 12.94
CA GLU A 491 -8.57 12.12 11.61
C GLU A 491 -7.22 11.42 11.75
N TRP A 492 -6.36 11.89 12.68
CA TRP A 492 -5.09 11.23 12.98
C TRP A 492 -5.31 9.80 13.49
N ALA A 493 -6.14 9.62 14.51
CA ALA A 493 -6.41 8.32 15.11
C ALA A 493 -6.99 7.31 14.10
N ALA A 494 -7.91 7.74 13.23
CA ALA A 494 -8.48 6.92 12.17
C ALA A 494 -7.40 6.48 11.18
N GLY A 495 -6.53 7.42 10.78
CA GLY A 495 -5.39 7.17 9.91
C GLY A 495 -4.37 6.19 10.51
N GLN A 496 -4.22 6.15 11.83
CA GLN A 496 -3.36 5.19 12.54
C GLN A 496 -3.98 3.79 12.67
N GLY A 497 -5.27 3.63 12.36
CA GLY A 497 -5.94 2.34 12.43
C GLY A 497 -6.96 2.20 13.56
N CYS A 498 -7.20 3.24 14.37
CA CYS A 498 -8.24 3.17 15.40
C CYS A 498 -9.65 3.28 14.77
N ARG A 499 -10.61 2.51 15.30
CA ARG A 499 -11.99 2.44 14.74
C ARG A 499 -13.08 2.87 15.68
N ARG A 500 -12.78 2.87 16.97
CA ARG A 500 -13.73 3.25 18.01
C ARG A 500 -13.11 4.39 18.79
N ALA A 501 -13.90 5.42 19.03
CA ALA A 501 -13.58 6.44 20.00
C ALA A 501 -14.65 6.52 21.07
N VAL A 502 -14.22 6.58 22.32
CA VAL A 502 -15.08 6.96 23.43
C VAL A 502 -14.73 8.39 23.82
N ILE A 503 -15.64 9.32 23.58
CA ILE A 503 -15.47 10.75 23.85
C ILE A 503 -16.11 11.06 25.20
N LEU A 504 -15.29 11.48 26.15
CA LEU A 504 -15.70 11.76 27.52
C LEU A 504 -16.05 13.23 27.65
N THR A 505 -17.34 13.54 27.59
CA THR A 505 -17.85 14.92 27.53
C THR A 505 -18.30 15.41 28.91
N GLY A 506 -18.21 16.71 29.12
CA GLY A 506 -18.45 17.36 30.41
C GLY A 506 -19.07 18.74 30.21
N HIS A 507 -18.29 19.79 30.46
CA HIS A 507 -18.74 21.17 30.22
C HIS A 507 -19.23 21.38 28.77
N LEU A 508 -20.45 21.92 28.62
CA LEU A 508 -21.11 22.17 27.31
C LEU A 508 -21.26 20.91 26.44
N GLY A 509 -21.33 19.73 27.06
CA GLY A 509 -21.33 18.44 26.38
C GLY A 509 -22.50 18.22 25.41
N GLU A 510 -23.61 18.91 25.60
CA GLU A 510 -24.75 18.93 24.66
C GLU A 510 -24.35 19.40 23.25
N GLN A 511 -23.26 20.19 23.12
CA GLN A 511 -22.81 20.68 21.82
C GLN A 511 -22.13 19.62 20.95
N PHE A 512 -21.82 18.45 21.52
CA PHE A 512 -21.35 17.31 20.73
C PHE A 512 -22.51 16.53 20.10
N GLU A 513 -23.77 16.87 20.39
CA GLU A 513 -24.93 16.18 19.82
C GLU A 513 -24.92 16.29 18.29
N GLY A 514 -24.97 15.14 17.61
CA GLY A 514 -24.90 15.06 16.15
C GLY A 514 -23.49 15.12 15.55
N PHE A 515 -22.44 15.28 16.37
CA PHE A 515 -21.06 15.17 15.90
C PHE A 515 -20.79 13.76 15.36
N LYS A 516 -20.21 13.69 14.17
CA LYS A 516 -19.86 12.44 13.49
C LYS A 516 -18.47 12.56 12.87
N HIS A 517 -17.84 11.43 12.67
CA HIS A 517 -16.56 11.33 11.99
C HIS A 517 -16.63 10.20 10.96
N GLU A 518 -16.06 10.39 9.78
CA GLU A 518 -15.98 9.34 8.77
C GLU A 518 -14.91 8.32 9.15
N GLY A 519 -15.24 7.03 9.10
CA GLY A 519 -14.28 5.96 9.38
C GLY A 519 -13.99 5.68 10.87
N MET A 520 -14.74 6.28 11.80
CA MET A 520 -14.67 5.96 13.24
C MET A 520 -16.07 5.93 13.89
N ASP A 521 -16.34 4.87 14.67
CA ASP A 521 -17.53 4.76 15.50
C ASP A 521 -17.34 5.54 16.81
N LEU A 522 -18.22 6.51 17.06
CA LEU A 522 -18.10 7.44 18.17
C LEU A 522 -19.14 7.14 19.25
N THR A 523 -18.66 6.86 20.45
CA THR A 523 -19.50 6.76 21.66
C THR A 523 -19.24 7.98 22.54
N PHE A 524 -20.27 8.76 22.83
CA PHE A 524 -20.19 9.90 23.74
C PHE A 524 -20.66 9.49 25.13
N VAL A 525 -19.83 9.73 26.14
CA VAL A 525 -20.16 9.46 27.55
C VAL A 525 -20.09 10.77 28.32
N GLN A 526 -21.27 11.32 28.59
CA GLN A 526 -21.43 12.57 29.31
C GLN A 526 -21.35 12.36 30.83
N GLU A 527 -20.53 13.16 31.51
CA GLU A 527 -20.53 13.23 32.97
C GLU A 527 -21.77 13.98 33.49
N SER A 528 -22.36 13.49 34.58
CA SER A 528 -23.52 14.13 35.24
C SER A 528 -23.15 15.39 36.04
N GLU A 529 -21.89 15.46 36.49
CA GLU A 529 -21.27 16.55 37.23
C GLU A 529 -19.77 16.54 36.92
N GLN A 530 -19.03 17.61 37.17
CA GLN A 530 -17.60 17.65 36.86
C GLN A 530 -16.83 16.65 37.74
N MET A 531 -16.40 15.51 37.19
CA MET A 531 -15.75 14.44 37.97
C MET A 531 -14.21 14.44 37.87
N GLY A 532 -13.65 15.30 37.03
CA GLY A 532 -12.20 15.31 36.76
C GLY A 532 -11.81 14.20 35.79
N THR A 533 -10.56 14.23 35.30
CA THR A 533 -10.11 13.32 34.22
C THR A 533 -10.18 11.84 34.60
N GLY A 534 -9.84 11.49 35.85
CA GLY A 534 -9.95 10.11 36.33
C GLY A 534 -11.41 9.70 36.60
N GLY A 535 -12.23 10.63 37.09
CA GLY A 535 -13.67 10.43 37.28
C GLY A 535 -14.40 10.16 35.97
N ALA A 536 -14.08 10.92 34.91
CA ALA A 536 -14.63 10.75 33.57
C ALA A 536 -14.35 9.35 33.01
N LEU A 537 -13.10 8.89 33.14
CA LEU A 537 -12.69 7.55 32.70
C LEU A 537 -13.43 6.44 33.47
N LEU A 538 -13.60 6.62 34.78
CA LEU A 538 -14.34 5.66 35.61
C LEU A 538 -15.84 5.64 35.27
N ASN A 539 -16.42 6.80 34.96
CA ASN A 539 -17.82 6.91 34.51
C ASN A 539 -18.07 6.17 33.18
N ALA A 540 -17.05 6.10 32.32
CA ALA A 540 -17.12 5.41 31.03
C ALA A 540 -16.66 3.95 31.06
N ILE A 541 -16.38 3.36 32.22
CA ILE A 541 -15.69 2.08 32.34
C ILE A 541 -16.35 0.93 31.55
N ASP A 542 -17.68 0.91 31.45
CA ASP A 542 -18.41 -0.13 30.72
C ASP A 542 -18.27 -0.04 29.18
N TYR A 543 -17.85 1.13 28.69
CA TYR A 543 -17.55 1.40 27.29
C TYR A 543 -16.07 1.22 26.94
N LEU A 544 -15.22 0.95 27.94
CA LEU A 544 -13.78 0.81 27.73
C LEU A 544 -13.39 -0.63 27.36
N GLU A 545 -12.61 -0.78 26.29
CA GLU A 545 -11.82 -1.98 26.00
C GLU A 545 -10.79 -2.26 27.11
N ASP A 546 -10.25 -3.48 27.15
CA ASP A 546 -9.24 -3.87 28.14
C ASP A 546 -7.94 -3.07 28.00
N GLU A 547 -7.58 -2.70 26.77
CA GLU A 547 -6.48 -1.79 26.44
C GLU A 547 -7.03 -0.67 25.55
N PHE A 548 -6.65 0.57 25.80
CA PHE A 548 -7.07 1.71 24.98
C PHE A 548 -6.00 2.80 24.92
N ILE A 549 -6.04 3.61 23.87
CA ILE A 549 -5.19 4.80 23.74
C ILE A 549 -5.91 5.99 24.38
N LEU A 550 -5.33 6.59 25.41
CA LEU A 550 -5.86 7.75 26.12
C LEU A 550 -5.27 9.05 25.55
N LEU A 551 -6.17 9.99 25.21
CA LEU A 551 -5.87 11.28 24.59
C LEU A 551 -6.61 12.42 25.31
N TRP A 552 -6.07 13.64 25.20
CA TRP A 552 -6.73 14.86 25.66
C TRP A 552 -7.37 15.58 24.47
N GLY A 553 -8.62 15.99 24.63
CA GLY A 553 -9.41 16.62 23.57
C GLY A 553 -8.99 18.05 23.24
N ASP A 554 -7.99 18.59 23.92
CA ASP A 554 -7.38 19.90 23.69
C ASP A 554 -5.89 19.84 23.31
N ASP A 555 -5.37 18.63 23.06
CA ASP A 555 -4.00 18.40 22.67
C ASP A 555 -3.95 17.65 21.33
N TYR A 556 -3.02 18.06 20.46
CA TYR A 556 -2.73 17.37 19.20
C TYR A 556 -1.30 16.85 19.25
N HIS A 557 -1.18 15.54 19.30
CA HIS A 557 0.10 14.85 19.26
C HIS A 557 0.07 13.79 18.16
N PRO A 558 0.63 14.07 16.98
CA PRO A 558 0.61 13.15 15.85
C PRO A 558 1.66 12.03 16.00
N VAL A 559 1.77 11.42 17.18
CA VAL A 559 2.65 10.27 17.42
C VAL A 559 2.12 9.03 16.70
N ASN A 560 3.02 8.13 16.32
CA ASN A 560 2.67 6.85 15.71
C ASN A 560 2.06 5.91 16.76
N TYR A 561 0.72 5.77 16.75
CA TYR A 561 0.00 4.97 17.74
C TYR A 561 0.35 3.48 17.65
N ARG A 562 0.72 2.99 16.47
CA ARG A 562 1.13 1.59 16.29
C ARG A 562 2.42 1.30 17.02
N ARG A 563 3.44 2.16 16.90
CA ARG A 563 4.72 2.01 17.63
C ARG A 563 4.50 2.08 19.14
N LEU A 564 3.68 3.03 19.58
CA LEU A 564 3.31 3.17 20.99
C LEU A 564 2.62 1.90 21.52
N TYR A 565 1.65 1.36 20.76
CA TYR A 565 0.93 0.16 21.15
C TYR A 565 1.81 -1.09 21.11
N ALA A 566 2.67 -1.24 20.10
CA ALA A 566 3.65 -2.33 20.04
C ALA A 566 4.60 -2.31 21.25
N ALA A 567 5.14 -1.13 21.62
CA ALA A 567 5.96 -0.98 22.82
C ALA A 567 5.19 -1.35 24.10
N HIS A 568 3.91 -1.02 24.17
CA HIS A 568 3.05 -1.44 25.28
C HIS A 568 2.94 -2.97 25.38
N LYS A 569 2.70 -3.65 24.26
CA LYS A 569 2.61 -5.12 24.24
C LYS A 569 3.94 -5.79 24.57
N GLU A 570 5.06 -5.25 24.08
CA GLU A 570 6.40 -5.78 24.34
C GLU A 570 6.79 -5.70 25.82
N HIS A 571 6.57 -4.55 26.46
CA HIS A 571 7.00 -4.33 27.84
C HIS A 571 6.01 -4.85 28.89
N GLY A 572 4.75 -5.08 28.53
CA GLY A 572 3.74 -5.70 29.40
C GLY A 572 3.37 -4.89 30.66
N GLN A 573 3.71 -3.60 30.71
CA GLN A 573 3.30 -2.70 31.79
C GLN A 573 1.83 -2.32 31.65
N SER A 574 1.17 -1.98 32.76
CA SER A 574 -0.24 -1.58 32.74
C SER A 574 -0.48 -0.18 32.13
N LEU A 575 0.59 0.61 31.95
CA LEU A 575 0.55 1.94 31.37
C LEU A 575 1.85 2.20 30.59
N THR A 576 1.71 2.61 29.33
CA THR A 576 2.81 3.14 28.51
C THR A 576 2.52 4.59 28.17
N MET A 577 3.44 5.49 28.53
CA MET A 577 3.31 6.93 28.37
C MET A 577 4.26 7.42 27.28
N THR A 578 3.78 8.28 26.40
CA THR A 578 4.65 8.97 25.44
C THR A 578 5.38 10.11 26.13
N VAL A 579 6.70 10.15 25.98
CA VAL A 579 7.58 11.13 26.61
C VAL A 579 8.40 11.84 25.55
N ILE A 580 8.32 13.16 25.52
CA ILE A 580 9.15 14.02 24.66
C ILE A 580 10.33 14.53 25.48
N GLN A 581 11.52 14.58 24.88
CA GLN A 581 12.70 15.17 25.49
C GLN A 581 12.78 16.64 25.09
N SER A 582 12.61 17.55 26.05
CA SER A 582 12.65 19.00 25.79
C SER A 582 13.40 19.73 26.89
N ASP A 583 14.25 20.68 26.50
CA ASP A 583 14.95 21.56 27.43
C ASP A 583 14.05 22.66 28.02
N GLN A 584 12.85 22.86 27.45
CA GLN A 584 11.96 23.98 27.80
C GLN A 584 10.76 23.57 28.67
N LEU A 585 10.29 22.34 28.51
CA LEU A 585 9.12 21.80 29.19
C LEU A 585 9.50 20.44 29.76
N VAL A 586 9.51 20.31 31.08
CA VAL A 586 9.76 19.05 31.79
C VAL A 586 8.81 18.91 32.97
N ASN A 587 8.19 17.74 33.11
CA ASN A 587 7.26 17.43 34.20
C ASN A 587 7.47 16.01 34.76
N LEU A 588 8.47 15.28 34.27
CA LEU A 588 8.79 13.94 34.74
C LEU A 588 10.29 13.64 34.64
N ARG A 589 10.70 12.61 35.37
CA ARG A 589 11.99 11.94 35.20
C ARG A 589 11.76 10.51 34.73
N HIS A 590 12.45 10.11 33.66
CA HIS A 590 12.48 8.74 33.19
C HIS A 590 13.90 8.16 33.25
N GLU A 591 14.01 6.89 33.64
CA GLU A 591 15.27 6.14 33.75
C GLU A 591 15.04 4.70 33.29
N ASN A 592 15.97 4.14 32.50
CA ASN A 592 15.92 2.76 32.01
C ASN A 592 14.57 2.38 31.37
N GLY A 593 13.99 3.29 30.57
CA GLY A 593 12.71 3.07 29.88
C GLY A 593 11.48 3.12 30.78
N ASN A 594 11.57 3.62 32.02
CA ASN A 594 10.42 3.80 32.90
C ASN A 594 10.33 5.23 33.44
N VAL A 595 9.11 5.74 33.62
CA VAL A 595 8.88 7.00 34.34
C VAL A 595 9.04 6.72 35.83
N VAL A 596 10.05 7.31 36.47
CA VAL A 596 10.39 7.09 37.88
C VAL A 596 9.87 8.19 38.81
N GLU A 597 9.50 9.34 38.24
CA GLU A 597 8.99 10.48 38.98
C GLU A 597 8.14 11.36 38.05
N TYR A 598 7.02 11.88 38.53
CA TYR A 598 6.13 12.77 37.78
C TYR A 598 5.58 13.84 38.72
N SER A 599 5.56 15.10 38.26
CA SER A 599 4.87 16.19 38.94
C SER A 599 4.28 17.20 37.95
N LYS A 600 3.00 17.52 38.14
CA LYS A 600 2.26 18.47 37.30
C LYS A 600 2.57 19.93 37.63
N SER A 601 2.94 20.22 38.88
CA SER A 601 3.11 21.60 39.39
C SER A 601 4.49 21.91 39.93
N GLU A 602 5.23 20.89 40.39
CA GLU A 602 6.58 21.09 40.91
C GLU A 602 7.60 20.93 39.80
N ILE A 603 8.49 21.90 39.66
CA ILE A 603 9.61 21.85 38.73
C ILE A 603 10.81 21.32 39.51
N SER A 604 11.43 20.25 38.99
CA SER A 604 12.64 19.67 39.55
C SER A 604 13.76 19.72 38.53
N ASP A 605 14.97 20.07 38.98
CA ASP A 605 16.19 20.05 38.16
C ASP A 605 16.57 18.62 37.69
N THR A 606 15.95 17.58 38.28
CA THR A 606 16.15 16.17 37.90
C THR A 606 15.25 15.72 36.76
N PHE A 607 14.24 16.50 36.38
CA PHE A 607 13.33 16.13 35.30
C PHE A 607 14.02 16.21 33.94
N ASN A 608 13.75 15.22 33.10
CA ASN A 608 14.42 15.02 31.81
C ASN A 608 13.43 14.69 30.68
N GLY A 609 12.12 14.80 30.93
CA GLY A 609 11.11 14.55 29.92
C GLY A 609 9.79 15.25 30.24
N TYR A 610 8.91 15.24 29.24
CA TYR A 610 7.57 15.79 29.30
C TYR A 610 6.54 14.76 28.84
N GLU A 611 5.49 14.59 29.64
CA GLU A 611 4.32 13.78 29.27
C GLU A 611 3.50 14.47 28.17
N ALA A 612 3.38 13.83 27.02
CA ALA A 612 2.86 14.44 25.79
C ALA A 612 1.39 14.10 25.49
N GLY A 613 0.55 13.90 26.52
CA GLY A 613 -0.90 13.74 26.37
C GLY A 613 -1.33 12.52 25.56
N THR A 614 -0.50 11.50 25.43
CA THR A 614 -0.82 10.27 24.67
C THR A 614 -0.24 9.06 25.38
N SER A 615 -1.09 8.11 25.74
CA SER A 615 -0.69 6.90 26.46
C SER A 615 -1.53 5.69 26.06
N VAL A 616 -0.98 4.48 26.23
CA VAL A 616 -1.74 3.23 26.16
C VAL A 616 -1.99 2.74 27.58
N VAL A 617 -3.24 2.48 27.90
CA VAL A 617 -3.72 2.21 29.25
C VAL A 617 -4.41 0.85 29.29
N ASN A 618 -4.02 0.01 30.24
CA ASN A 618 -4.85 -1.13 30.63
C ASN A 618 -5.99 -0.66 31.54
N LYS A 619 -7.22 -1.06 31.23
CA LYS A 619 -8.43 -0.78 32.01
C LYS A 619 -8.32 -1.17 33.48
N SER A 620 -7.49 -2.18 33.80
CA SER A 620 -7.20 -2.60 35.18
C SER A 620 -6.59 -1.49 36.05
N VAL A 621 -5.92 -0.50 35.45
CA VAL A 621 -5.43 0.69 36.16
C VAL A 621 -6.60 1.47 36.75
N LEU A 622 -7.63 1.74 35.96
CA LEU A 622 -8.83 2.47 36.41
C LEU A 622 -9.52 1.76 37.58
N VAL A 623 -9.66 0.44 37.50
CA VAL A 623 -10.26 -0.38 38.56
C VAL A 623 -9.45 -0.30 39.86
N SER A 624 -8.13 -0.18 39.77
CA SER A 624 -7.23 -0.17 40.93
C SER A 624 -7.25 1.16 41.69
N PHE A 625 -7.37 2.29 40.98
CA PHE A 625 -7.29 3.64 41.56
C PHE A 625 -8.67 4.30 41.76
N GLY A 626 -9.68 3.92 40.97
CA GLY A 626 -11.02 4.48 41.01
C GLY A 626 -11.79 4.13 42.29
N LYS A 627 -11.65 4.95 43.34
CA LYS A 627 -12.38 4.79 44.62
C LYS A 627 -13.35 5.93 44.94
N SER A 628 -13.14 7.12 44.35
CA SER A 628 -13.96 8.32 44.49
C SER A 628 -14.55 8.69 43.12
N LYS A 629 -15.71 9.35 43.09
CA LYS A 629 -16.26 9.90 41.84
C LYS A 629 -15.40 11.03 41.30
N ILE A 630 -14.91 11.94 42.15
CA ILE A 630 -14.20 13.16 41.71
C ILE A 630 -12.70 13.00 41.95
N TRP A 631 -11.89 12.94 40.89
CA TRP A 631 -10.41 12.85 40.95
C TRP A 631 -9.72 13.10 39.59
N SER A 632 -8.45 13.53 39.62
CA SER A 632 -7.60 13.72 38.41
C SER A 632 -6.73 12.51 38.14
N TRP A 633 -6.72 12.05 36.88
CA TRP A 633 -5.90 10.96 36.39
C TRP A 633 -4.41 11.26 36.58
N GLU A 634 -3.96 12.41 36.11
CA GLU A 634 -2.56 12.82 36.08
C GLU A 634 -1.99 13.00 37.50
N GLU A 635 -2.77 13.58 38.41
CA GLU A 635 -2.35 13.83 39.79
C GLU A 635 -2.40 12.57 40.68
N THR A 636 -3.12 11.54 40.25
CA THR A 636 -3.30 10.31 41.03
C THR A 636 -2.49 9.15 40.49
N VAL A 637 -2.64 8.82 39.20
CA VAL A 637 -2.09 7.61 38.60
C VAL A 637 -0.61 7.77 38.32
N TYR A 638 -0.18 8.87 37.72
CA TYR A 638 1.24 9.01 37.31
C TYR A 638 2.22 9.00 38.49
N PRO A 639 1.99 9.74 39.60
CA PRO A 639 2.84 9.63 40.78
C PRO A 639 2.80 8.24 41.42
N GLN A 640 1.62 7.61 41.50
CA GLN A 640 1.47 6.32 42.20
C GLN A 640 1.98 5.12 41.39
N LEU A 641 2.00 5.22 40.06
CA LEU A 641 2.61 4.24 39.16
C LEU A 641 4.05 4.55 38.79
N SER A 642 4.68 5.56 39.40
CA SER A 642 6.11 5.83 39.20
C SER A 642 6.95 4.56 39.44
N GLY A 643 7.83 4.25 38.49
CA GLY A 643 8.60 3.01 38.38
C GLY A 643 7.88 1.85 37.67
N LYS A 644 6.60 1.99 37.31
CA LYS A 644 5.75 0.98 36.64
C LYS A 644 5.07 1.51 35.37
N ILE A 645 5.43 2.71 34.94
CA ILE A 645 5.00 3.28 33.67
C ILE A 645 6.15 3.12 32.70
N HIS A 646 5.92 2.43 31.58
CA HIS A 646 6.90 2.39 30.50
C HIS A 646 6.94 3.76 29.80
N ALA A 647 8.14 4.32 29.62
CA ALA A 647 8.36 5.57 28.90
C ALA A 647 8.68 5.27 27.43
N HIS A 648 7.73 5.56 26.54
CA HIS A 648 7.92 5.52 25.10
C HIS A 648 8.48 6.87 24.64
N ILE A 649 9.77 6.92 24.32
CA ILE A 649 10.43 8.15 23.87
C ILE A 649 10.07 8.39 22.41
N ASP A 650 9.46 9.54 22.13
CA ASP A 650 9.10 9.97 20.79
C ASP A 650 9.32 11.48 20.67
N GLU A 651 10.02 11.92 19.62
CA GLU A 651 10.39 13.32 19.39
C GLU A 651 9.37 14.07 18.53
N THR A 652 8.21 13.47 18.25
CA THR A 652 7.13 14.12 17.51
C THR A 652 6.66 15.37 18.26
N PRO A 653 6.55 16.53 17.59
CA PRO A 653 6.07 17.74 18.23
C PRO A 653 4.65 17.59 18.81
N PHE A 654 4.52 17.95 20.08
CA PHE A 654 3.25 18.05 20.80
C PHE A 654 2.71 19.49 20.77
N TRP A 655 1.40 19.62 20.59
CA TRP A 655 0.73 20.91 20.53
C TRP A 655 -0.49 20.92 21.45
N ASP A 656 -0.53 21.83 22.42
CA ASP A 656 -1.75 22.08 23.20
C ASP A 656 -2.38 23.40 22.78
N MET A 657 -3.71 23.51 22.86
CA MET A 657 -4.42 24.78 22.64
C MET A 657 -4.88 25.42 23.95
N GLY A 658 -4.16 25.20 25.06
CA GLY A 658 -4.59 25.63 26.39
C GLY A 658 -4.69 27.15 26.59
N THR A 659 -4.10 27.97 25.72
CA THR A 659 -4.16 29.44 25.74
C THR A 659 -4.31 30.01 24.33
N PRO A 660 -4.75 31.27 24.15
CA PRO A 660 -4.89 31.89 22.84
C PRO A 660 -3.60 31.87 22.01
N GLU A 661 -2.45 32.11 22.63
CA GLU A 661 -1.15 32.09 21.96
C GLU A 661 -0.77 30.70 21.46
N ARG A 662 -1.15 29.65 22.18
CA ARG A 662 -0.88 28.27 21.77
C ARG A 662 -1.86 27.78 20.71
N LEU A 663 -3.11 28.23 20.76
CA LEU A 663 -4.09 28.02 19.70
C LEU A 663 -3.58 28.62 18.37
N GLU A 664 -3.09 29.86 18.37
CA GLU A 664 -2.53 30.50 17.17
C GLU A 664 -1.35 29.70 16.58
N ARG A 665 -0.43 29.21 17.44
CA ARG A 665 0.67 28.35 17.00
C ARG A 665 0.21 27.02 16.41
N LEU A 666 -0.86 26.44 16.94
CA LEU A 666 -1.44 25.21 16.41
C LEU A 666 -2.11 25.45 15.05
N GLU A 667 -2.78 26.58 14.86
CA GLU A 667 -3.32 26.99 13.56
C GLU A 667 -2.21 27.17 12.52
N GLU A 668 -1.11 27.85 12.87
CA GLU A 668 0.05 27.98 11.99
C GLU A 668 0.63 26.62 11.58
N PHE A 669 0.69 25.65 12.50
CA PHE A 669 1.15 24.30 12.20
C PHE A 669 0.27 23.60 11.15
N PHE A 670 -1.04 23.66 11.30
CA PHE A 670 -1.96 23.03 10.35
C PHE A 670 -2.03 23.77 9.00
N ASP A 671 -1.93 25.09 9.00
CA ASP A 671 -1.94 25.88 7.77
C ASP A 671 -0.68 25.62 6.93
N ASN A 672 0.48 25.48 7.57
CA ASN A 672 1.74 25.11 6.90
C ASN A 672 1.76 23.68 6.36
N ARG A 673 0.91 22.77 6.85
CA ARG A 673 0.74 21.42 6.26
C ARG A 673 -0.09 21.43 4.98
N ARG A 674 -0.87 22.49 4.73
CA ARG A 674 -1.73 22.63 3.54
C ARG A 674 -1.00 23.30 2.36
N SER A 675 0.08 24.03 2.62
CA SER A 675 0.98 24.65 1.63
C SER A 675 2.04 23.68 1.14
#